data_AF-A0A965GX11-F1
#
_entry.id   AF-A0A965GX11-F1
#
_cell.length_a   1.000
_cell.length_b   1.000
_cell.length_c   1.000
_cell.angle_alpha   90.00
_cell.angle_beta   90.00
_cell.angle_gamma   90.00
#
_symmetry.space_group_name_H-M   'P 1'
#
loop_
_entity.id
_entity.type
_entity.pdbx_description
1 polymer ?
#
loop_
_entity_poly.entity_id
_entity_poly.type
_entity_poly.pdbx_seq_one_letter_code
_entity_poly.pdbx_strand_id
1 'polypeptide(L)'
;MEGPAPLPPRLSLRAVKAERSGGLALPYAPARQSVGIVHIGLGNFHRAHQAVHVDEALAAGESDWAISAWNLHSRSLPEALASQDGLYTMLVRSSQGTDARLLGPIREAGCAEQTPARLLERLASPSTRIVSLSITEKGYCLNAEGVLEANDPALAADPALAADLAGAWPPRTALGWLAAGLVTRHARHPTARITLLSCDNLSGNGSALERALDALLRARAQHALADRLPDIASFPNAMVDRIVPATTDTDRALAARLTGLADVCPVATEPFSQWVIEDRFAAGRPRFEKSGVTFSDDVAGWEQMKLRLLNAAHSVIAYLGMLAGWRTVDEAVSQPLVAMLLERLWTSEAIPALPERLHSRAPAYCASLVVRFANTALAHQTAQIAMDGSKKIPLRWLPTVLTLDRRGQPWPVLALALAAWIGCLETLCPPHEGKPPPHAVSDPLAEALAPLARHADPGKAVQAVLRAVPGLIALAERPNACAAIALLAIATALRFYSVSWLGERVTADLRSAVFSRVLEQDPAFFDDIRSGEVLSRLTTDTALVQTLVGTSVSLGLRNAVLGTGALVMMLITEAMLALMMIGLLAATLIPVIAIGRRVRRLSRASQDRIADASALAGETLGAIQIVQAFNRGPWEAARFAAAAELAFEAATRRVRVRAALTAIAIVLSFGVIVFVLRSGAGSVLAGDLSAGLLAQFVLYAALLAGAIGAIAEVIGDIQRAAGAAERLSQLLDATPAIGLRADRAADSRHNADVAPHATATPPIAEHRAAREPAIAFDSVTFTYPTREQPALEAVSFAVAPGETVALVGPSGSGKSTVFQLLLRFRDPQAGAVRMDGIDLRALEPAALRARIGLVSQDSTVFSADVLANIRYGRLDATDEEVMEAARAAHALEFIERLPQRWSTALGERGVRLSGGQRQRIAIARALLRDPELLLLDEATSSLDAQSEREVQAALEEATSGRTTLVIAHRLATVRRADRILVLERGRLVETGTHASLSATGGLYSRLAAMQFDAAREFALR
;
A
#
# COMPACT_ATOMS: atom_id res chain seq x y z
N MET A 1 33.29 -35.67 -13.52
CA MET A 1 32.22 -34.75 -13.07
C MET A 1 32.78 -33.94 -11.93
N GLU A 2 33.37 -32.78 -12.23
CA GLU A 2 33.69 -31.80 -11.20
C GLU A 2 32.36 -31.27 -10.65
N GLY A 3 32.17 -31.36 -9.34
CA GLY A 3 30.99 -30.79 -8.67
C GLY A 3 30.95 -29.27 -8.86
N PRO A 4 29.79 -28.61 -8.68
CA PRO A 4 29.68 -27.17 -8.81
C PRO A 4 30.68 -26.50 -7.85
N ALA A 5 31.51 -25.60 -8.40
CA ALA A 5 32.46 -24.82 -7.62
C ALA A 5 31.73 -24.09 -6.46
N PRO A 6 32.34 -23.99 -5.27
CA PRO A 6 31.73 -23.31 -4.14
C PRO A 6 31.41 -21.86 -4.51
N LEU A 7 30.20 -21.40 -4.18
CA LEU A 7 29.77 -20.03 -4.42
C LEU A 7 30.70 -19.05 -3.67
N PRO A 8 31.15 -17.96 -4.32
CA PRO A 8 32.03 -16.99 -3.68
C PRO A 8 31.35 -16.34 -2.47
N PRO A 9 32.10 -16.02 -1.39
CA PRO A 9 31.53 -15.38 -0.22
C PRO A 9 30.96 -14.00 -0.58
N ARG A 10 29.88 -13.60 0.10
CA ARG A 10 29.24 -12.30 -0.15
C ARG A 10 30.17 -11.15 0.19
N LEU A 11 30.17 -10.12 -0.67
CA LEU A 11 30.88 -8.88 -0.42
C LEU A 11 30.46 -8.28 0.92
N SER A 12 31.41 -8.09 1.82
CA SER A 12 31.24 -7.48 3.14
C SER A 12 32.60 -7.04 3.67
N LEU A 13 32.64 -6.14 4.66
CA LEU A 13 33.88 -5.73 5.31
C LEU A 13 34.63 -6.91 5.95
N ARG A 14 33.89 -7.92 6.42
CA ARG A 14 34.45 -9.14 6.97
C ARG A 14 35.11 -10.00 5.89
N ALA A 15 34.45 -10.17 4.74
CA ALA A 15 34.98 -10.95 3.62
C ALA A 15 36.24 -10.28 3.04
N VAL A 16 36.21 -8.97 2.81
CA VAL A 16 37.36 -8.18 2.32
C VAL A 16 38.56 -8.27 3.27
N LYS A 17 38.33 -8.29 4.59
CA LYS A 17 39.42 -8.47 5.57
C LYS A 17 40.01 -9.89 5.57
N ALA A 18 39.21 -10.90 5.22
CA ALA A 18 39.64 -12.30 5.19
C ALA A 18 40.41 -12.62 3.91
N GLU A 19 40.05 -11.98 2.79
CA GLU A 19 40.60 -12.19 1.45
C GLU A 19 41.90 -11.38 1.21
N ARG A 20 42.89 -11.54 2.10
CA ARG A 20 44.17 -10.79 2.05
C ARG A 20 45.08 -11.10 0.85
N SER A 21 44.64 -11.92 -0.10
CA SER A 21 45.46 -12.39 -1.23
C SER A 21 44.89 -11.89 -2.56
N GLY A 22 45.22 -10.63 -2.89
CA GLY A 22 45.03 -10.09 -4.25
C GLY A 22 44.39 -8.70 -4.30
N GLY A 23 45.15 -7.63 -4.02
CA GLY A 23 44.85 -6.24 -4.44
C GLY A 23 43.56 -5.56 -3.97
N LEU A 24 42.61 -6.27 -3.33
CA LEU A 24 41.26 -5.81 -2.99
C LEU A 24 41.16 -5.20 -1.58
N ALA A 25 42.08 -4.30 -1.22
CA ALA A 25 42.00 -3.57 0.04
C ALA A 25 41.36 -2.19 -0.15
N LEU A 26 40.46 -1.80 0.76
CA LEU A 26 40.09 -0.39 0.89
C LEU A 26 41.31 0.36 1.46
N PRO A 27 41.77 1.44 0.81
CA PRO A 27 42.97 2.19 1.22
C PRO A 27 42.77 2.99 2.52
N TYR A 28 41.58 2.97 3.10
CA TYR A 28 41.20 3.69 4.32
C TYR A 28 40.41 2.80 5.27
N ALA A 29 40.28 3.22 6.54
CA ALA A 29 39.52 2.51 7.55
C ALA A 29 38.06 3.02 7.64
N PRO A 30 37.05 2.22 7.24
CA PRO A 30 35.63 2.57 7.28
C PRO A 30 35.10 3.14 8.60
N ALA A 31 35.57 2.62 9.73
CA ALA A 31 35.06 2.97 11.05
C ALA A 31 35.43 4.39 11.51
N ARG A 32 36.33 5.09 10.82
CA ARG A 32 36.78 6.44 11.18
C ARG A 32 36.02 7.56 10.47
N GLN A 33 35.03 7.23 9.64
CA GLN A 33 34.35 8.19 8.77
C GLN A 33 33.05 8.70 9.38
N SER A 34 32.78 9.98 9.18
CA SER A 34 31.55 10.65 9.63
C SER A 34 30.65 10.96 8.44
N VAL A 35 29.32 10.89 8.62
CA VAL A 35 28.37 11.25 7.54
C VAL A 35 28.38 12.77 7.37
N GLY A 36 29.08 13.23 6.33
CA GLY A 36 29.15 14.64 5.92
C GLY A 36 28.27 14.97 4.71
N ILE A 37 27.89 13.96 3.95
CA ILE A 37 27.09 14.07 2.72
C ILE A 37 25.84 13.21 2.83
N VAL A 38 24.67 13.80 2.57
CA VAL A 38 23.42 13.06 2.37
C VAL A 38 23.08 13.09 0.89
N HIS A 39 22.91 11.93 0.26
CA HIS A 39 22.56 11.85 -1.16
C HIS A 39 21.12 11.38 -1.33
N ILE A 40 20.32 12.10 -2.12
CA ILE A 40 18.95 11.73 -2.51
C ILE A 40 18.96 11.35 -3.99
N GLY A 41 18.40 10.19 -4.32
CA GLY A 41 18.43 9.65 -5.69
C GLY A 41 19.45 8.53 -5.87
N LEU A 42 19.64 7.69 -4.83
CA LEU A 42 20.56 6.56 -4.88
C LEU A 42 20.26 5.63 -6.07
N GLY A 43 21.20 5.62 -7.02
CA GLY A 43 21.19 4.80 -8.22
C GLY A 43 22.60 4.55 -8.78
N ASN A 44 22.69 4.04 -10.01
CA ASN A 44 23.98 3.70 -10.64
C ASN A 44 24.86 4.93 -10.88
N PHE A 45 24.29 6.04 -11.37
CA PHE A 45 25.07 7.24 -11.69
C PHE A 45 25.80 7.81 -10.46
N HIS A 46 25.08 8.01 -9.35
CA HIS A 46 25.66 8.45 -8.08
C HIS A 46 26.85 7.57 -7.65
N ARG A 47 26.67 6.24 -7.69
CA ARG A 47 27.70 5.27 -7.29
C ARG A 47 28.90 5.25 -8.23
N ALA A 48 28.69 5.52 -9.52
CA ALA A 48 29.76 5.58 -10.50
C ALA A 48 30.41 6.97 -10.63
N HIS A 49 29.86 8.02 -10.02
CA HIS A 49 30.34 9.40 -10.21
C HIS A 49 30.70 10.08 -8.88
N GLN A 50 29.76 10.75 -8.21
CA GLN A 50 30.04 11.49 -6.98
C GLN A 50 30.67 10.60 -5.90
N ALA A 51 30.14 9.38 -5.71
CA ALA A 51 30.67 8.47 -4.71
C ALA A 51 32.14 8.10 -4.98
N VAL A 52 32.56 8.04 -6.25
CA VAL A 52 33.94 7.75 -6.64
C VAL A 52 34.87 8.87 -6.20
N HIS A 53 34.49 10.13 -6.43
CA HIS A 53 35.31 11.27 -5.99
C HIS A 53 35.40 11.37 -4.46
N VAL A 54 34.34 11.00 -3.74
CA VAL A 54 34.39 10.89 -2.27
C VAL A 54 35.29 9.74 -1.83
N ASP A 55 35.21 8.58 -2.48
CA ASP A 55 36.09 7.43 -2.22
C ASP A 55 37.57 7.77 -2.46
N GLU A 56 37.86 8.53 -3.53
CA GLU A 56 39.22 9.01 -3.82
C GLU A 56 39.72 10.01 -2.80
N ALA A 57 38.88 10.94 -2.34
CA ALA A 57 39.25 11.85 -1.26
C ALA A 57 39.51 11.11 0.06
N LEU A 58 38.71 10.07 0.37
CA LEU A 58 38.93 9.18 1.52
C LEU A 58 40.22 8.38 1.38
N ALA A 59 40.50 7.84 0.18
CA ALA A 59 41.71 7.07 -0.14
C ALA A 59 42.99 7.91 -0.05
N ALA A 60 42.93 9.16 -0.48
CA ALA A 60 44.02 10.11 -0.37
C ALA A 60 44.21 10.69 1.04
N GLY A 61 43.30 10.38 1.99
CA GLY A 61 43.31 10.97 3.33
C GLY A 61 42.96 12.46 3.37
N GLU A 62 42.34 12.98 2.31
CA GLU A 62 41.97 14.39 2.16
C GLU A 62 40.59 14.70 2.76
N SER A 63 39.86 13.68 3.20
CA SER A 63 38.57 13.80 3.87
C SER A 63 38.31 12.59 4.78
N ASP A 64 37.48 12.79 5.80
CA ASP A 64 36.85 11.74 6.61
C ASP A 64 35.34 11.60 6.33
N TRP A 65 34.83 12.29 5.29
CA TRP A 65 33.40 12.38 5.03
C TRP A 65 32.91 11.17 4.25
N ALA A 66 31.87 10.53 4.77
CA ALA A 66 31.12 9.49 4.12
C ALA A 66 29.73 9.97 3.68
N ILE A 67 29.09 9.12 2.87
CA ILE A 67 27.78 9.35 2.28
C ILE A 67 26.71 8.53 3.02
N SER A 68 25.59 9.17 3.33
CA SER A 68 24.32 8.54 3.64
C SER A 68 23.41 8.65 2.42
N ALA A 69 23.15 7.54 1.73
CA ALA A 69 22.51 7.53 0.42
C ALA A 69 21.08 6.99 0.47
N TRP A 70 20.15 7.72 -0.13
CA TRP A 70 18.72 7.46 0.02
C TRP A 70 18.03 7.31 -1.34
N ASN A 71 17.23 6.26 -1.45
CA ASN A 71 16.25 6.13 -2.52
C ASN A 71 14.88 6.53 -1.97
N LEU A 72 14.08 7.26 -2.76
CA LEU A 72 12.79 7.77 -2.27
C LEU A 72 11.74 6.65 -2.16
N HIS A 73 11.68 5.75 -3.14
CA HIS A 73 10.56 4.80 -3.30
C HIS A 73 10.99 3.33 -3.32
N SER A 74 12.22 3.02 -3.77
CA SER A 74 12.69 1.65 -3.94
C SER A 74 13.60 1.19 -2.81
N ARG A 75 13.31 0.01 -2.26
CA ARG A 75 14.10 -0.62 -1.19
C ARG A 75 15.24 -1.52 -1.69
N SER A 76 15.18 -1.98 -2.94
CA SER A 76 16.04 -3.09 -3.42
C SER A 76 17.52 -2.75 -3.37
N LEU A 77 17.91 -1.56 -3.87
CA LEU A 77 19.29 -1.12 -3.89
C LEU A 77 19.81 -0.73 -2.49
N PRO A 78 19.07 0.03 -1.66
CA PRO A 78 19.45 0.25 -0.26
C PRO A 78 19.69 -1.03 0.55
N GLU A 79 18.78 -2.01 0.46
CA GLU A 79 18.91 -3.29 1.15
C GLU A 79 20.13 -4.08 0.63
N ALA A 80 20.36 -4.07 -0.69
CA ALA A 80 21.54 -4.67 -1.31
C ALA A 80 22.84 -4.04 -0.79
N LEU A 81 22.95 -2.71 -0.72
CA LEU A 81 24.13 -2.05 -0.17
C LEU A 81 24.29 -2.29 1.34
N ALA A 82 23.21 -2.20 2.12
CA ALA A 82 23.24 -2.42 3.56
C ALA A 82 23.73 -3.85 3.89
N SER A 83 23.30 -4.83 3.10
CA SER A 83 23.74 -6.22 3.24
C SER A 83 25.21 -6.47 2.90
N GLN A 84 25.89 -5.50 2.30
CA GLN A 84 27.30 -5.51 1.93
C GLN A 84 28.12 -4.46 2.69
N ASP A 85 27.63 -3.99 3.84
CA ASP A 85 28.28 -2.93 4.65
C ASP A 85 28.50 -1.60 3.89
N GLY A 86 27.66 -1.31 2.90
CA GLY A 86 27.78 -0.15 2.02
C GLY A 86 28.85 -0.28 0.93
N LEU A 87 29.45 -1.47 0.79
CA LEU A 87 30.45 -1.77 -0.23
C LEU A 87 29.80 -2.20 -1.55
N TYR A 88 30.46 -1.84 -2.65
CA TYR A 88 30.12 -2.30 -3.99
C TYR A 88 31.37 -2.26 -4.89
N THR A 89 31.35 -3.08 -5.93
CA THR A 89 32.37 -3.16 -6.97
C THR A 89 31.99 -2.23 -8.11
N MET A 90 32.92 -1.37 -8.51
CA MET A 90 32.88 -0.60 -9.74
C MET A 90 33.71 -1.29 -10.80
N LEU A 91 33.06 -1.66 -11.91
CA LEU A 91 33.69 -2.21 -13.10
C LEU A 91 34.03 -1.08 -14.07
N VAL A 92 35.31 -0.74 -14.20
CA VAL A 92 35.81 0.27 -15.12
C VAL A 92 36.17 -0.39 -16.43
N ARG A 93 35.46 -0.04 -17.49
CA ARG A 93 35.55 -0.72 -18.80
C ARG A 93 36.26 0.13 -19.81
N SER A 94 37.40 -0.35 -20.30
CA SER A 94 38.12 0.23 -21.44
C SER A 94 38.14 -0.75 -22.59
N SER A 95 38.55 -0.27 -23.77
CA SER A 95 38.83 -1.14 -24.91
C SER A 95 39.97 -2.15 -24.67
N GLN A 96 40.80 -1.93 -23.64
CA GLN A 96 41.91 -2.82 -23.27
C GLN A 96 41.52 -3.89 -22.22
N GLY A 97 40.35 -3.77 -21.59
CA GLY A 97 39.93 -4.68 -20.53
C GLY A 97 38.97 -4.05 -19.53
N THR A 98 38.49 -4.87 -18.58
CA THR A 98 37.65 -4.42 -17.46
C THR A 98 38.39 -4.58 -16.15
N ASP A 99 38.61 -3.48 -15.46
CA ASP A 99 39.17 -3.45 -14.12
C ASP A 99 38.06 -3.39 -13.07
N ALA A 100 38.25 -4.08 -11.94
CA ALA A 100 37.34 -4.03 -10.80
C ALA A 100 37.97 -3.21 -9.67
N ARG A 101 37.26 -2.18 -9.20
CA ARG A 101 37.64 -1.38 -8.02
C ARG A 101 36.58 -1.56 -6.94
N LEU A 102 37.01 -1.83 -5.71
CA LEU A 102 36.12 -1.89 -4.56
C LEU A 102 35.94 -0.47 -3.98
N LEU A 103 34.70 -0.04 -3.77
CA LEU A 103 34.38 1.25 -3.17
C LEU A 103 33.62 1.06 -1.86
N GLY A 104 33.86 1.95 -0.90
CA GLY A 104 33.13 1.98 0.37
C GLY A 104 32.79 3.37 0.92
N PRO A 105 32.51 4.42 0.12
CA PRO A 105 32.21 5.76 0.64
C PRO A 105 30.79 5.86 1.24
N ILE A 106 29.91 4.91 0.95
CA ILE A 106 28.53 4.86 1.46
C ILE A 106 28.55 4.13 2.80
N ARG A 107 28.20 4.82 3.89
CA ARG A 107 28.12 4.24 5.24
C ARG A 107 26.72 3.84 5.64
N GLU A 108 25.74 4.44 4.97
CA GLU A 108 24.34 4.25 5.26
C GLU A 108 23.59 4.31 3.94
N ALA A 109 22.73 3.32 3.72
CA ALA A 109 21.80 3.31 2.60
C ALA A 109 20.39 3.07 3.12
N GLY A 110 19.41 3.86 2.66
CA GLY A 110 18.05 3.79 3.17
C GLY A 110 16.97 4.06 2.12
N CYS A 111 15.74 3.68 2.45
CA CYS A 111 14.53 4.04 1.71
C CYS A 111 13.73 5.06 2.53
N ALA A 112 13.44 6.22 1.91
CA ALA A 112 12.79 7.34 2.58
C ALA A 112 11.38 7.00 3.09
N GLU A 113 10.58 6.28 2.27
CA GLU A 113 9.22 5.86 2.65
C GLU A 113 9.19 4.90 3.85
N GLN A 114 10.21 4.06 4.02
CA GLN A 114 10.26 3.07 5.10
C GLN A 114 10.80 3.65 6.41
N THR A 115 11.79 4.54 6.32
CA THR A 115 12.48 5.10 7.49
C THR A 115 12.50 6.63 7.45
N PRO A 116 11.34 7.28 7.35
CA PRO A 116 11.24 8.72 7.10
C PRO A 116 11.89 9.57 8.19
N ALA A 117 11.77 9.13 9.45
CA ALA A 117 12.39 9.82 10.59
C ALA A 117 13.93 9.87 10.49
N ARG A 118 14.55 8.79 9.97
CA ARG A 118 16.00 8.66 9.90
C ARG A 118 16.60 9.53 8.80
N LEU A 119 15.95 9.63 7.64
CA LEU A 119 16.34 10.59 6.61
C LEU A 119 16.19 12.03 7.11
N LEU A 120 15.06 12.35 7.75
CA LEU A 120 14.86 13.70 8.30
C LEU A 120 15.94 14.07 9.32
N GLU A 121 16.29 13.15 10.22
CA GLU A 121 17.36 13.34 11.20
C GLU A 121 18.71 13.61 10.53
N ARG A 122 19.04 12.89 9.46
CA ARG A 122 20.26 13.14 8.67
C ARG A 122 20.25 14.49 7.98
N LEU A 123 19.13 14.89 7.36
CA LEU A 123 19.01 16.20 6.71
C LEU A 123 19.06 17.35 7.73
N ALA A 124 18.51 17.15 8.92
CA ALA A 124 18.51 18.14 9.99
C ALA A 124 19.85 18.24 10.74
N SER A 125 20.68 17.20 10.71
CA SER A 125 21.91 17.13 11.51
C SER A 125 22.98 18.12 11.03
N PRO A 126 23.62 18.90 11.94
CA PRO A 126 24.69 19.84 11.59
C PRO A 126 25.93 19.14 11.02
N SER A 127 26.10 17.82 11.23
CA SER A 127 27.18 17.06 10.62
C SER A 127 27.02 16.93 9.10
N THR A 128 25.77 16.97 8.60
CA THR A 128 25.47 17.03 7.17
C THR A 128 25.78 18.43 6.66
N ARG A 129 26.81 18.53 5.82
CA ARG A 129 27.32 19.78 5.24
C ARG A 129 26.95 19.92 3.76
N ILE A 130 26.76 18.80 3.07
CA ILE A 130 26.30 18.75 1.68
C ILE A 130 25.10 17.81 1.61
N VAL A 131 24.02 18.24 0.95
CA VAL A 131 22.98 17.35 0.44
C VAL A 131 23.08 17.34 -1.07
N SER A 132 23.31 16.18 -1.65
CA SER A 132 23.43 16.02 -3.10
C SER A 132 22.24 15.30 -3.71
N LEU A 133 21.96 15.56 -4.99
CA LEU A 133 20.79 15.04 -5.69
C LEU A 133 21.17 14.41 -7.02
N SER A 134 20.57 13.26 -7.32
CA SER A 134 20.57 12.65 -8.67
C SER A 134 19.18 12.12 -9.00
N ILE A 135 18.31 13.01 -9.47
CA ILE A 135 16.91 12.76 -9.82
C ILE A 135 16.64 13.14 -11.28
N THR A 136 15.58 12.58 -11.86
CA THR A 136 15.17 12.97 -13.22
C THR A 136 14.73 14.44 -13.25
N GLU A 137 14.79 15.09 -14.41
CA GLU A 137 14.31 16.47 -14.62
C GLU A 137 12.88 16.69 -14.11
N LYS A 138 11.98 15.72 -14.33
CA LYS A 138 10.61 15.75 -13.77
C LYS A 138 10.57 15.80 -12.24
N GLY A 139 11.57 15.25 -11.56
CA GLY A 139 11.68 15.24 -10.10
C GLY A 139 11.91 16.62 -9.48
N TYR A 140 12.29 17.61 -10.28
CA TYR A 140 12.37 19.02 -9.86
C TYR A 140 11.02 19.73 -9.92
N CYS A 141 9.98 19.10 -10.47
CA CYS A 141 8.63 19.67 -10.50
C CYS A 141 8.59 21.08 -11.12
N LEU A 142 9.29 21.27 -12.24
CA LEU A 142 9.32 22.54 -12.98
C LEU A 142 8.42 22.45 -14.22
N ASN A 143 7.75 23.55 -14.56
CA ASN A 143 7.03 23.69 -15.84
C ASN A 143 7.99 23.94 -17.01
N ALA A 144 7.45 24.12 -18.23
CA ALA A 144 8.26 24.32 -19.44
C ALA A 144 9.13 25.60 -19.38
N GLU A 145 8.74 26.56 -18.55
CA GLU A 145 9.43 27.82 -18.29
C GLU A 145 10.48 27.71 -17.16
N GLY A 146 10.63 26.52 -16.55
CA GLY A 146 11.58 26.29 -15.47
C GLY A 146 11.16 26.93 -14.15
N VAL A 147 9.85 27.14 -13.96
CA VAL A 147 9.22 27.72 -12.76
C VAL A 147 8.36 26.65 -12.09
N LEU A 148 8.40 26.61 -10.76
CA LEU A 148 7.45 25.84 -9.97
C LEU A 148 6.26 26.75 -9.65
N GLU A 149 5.22 26.69 -10.45
CA GLU A 149 3.98 27.42 -10.19
C GLU A 149 3.03 26.54 -9.38
N ALA A 150 2.75 26.92 -8.13
CA ALA A 150 1.85 26.18 -7.24
C ALA A 150 0.41 26.04 -7.80
N ASN A 151 0.05 26.89 -8.78
CA ASN A 151 -1.27 26.92 -9.43
C ASN A 151 -1.25 26.34 -10.85
N ASP A 152 -0.12 25.81 -11.34
CA ASP A 152 -0.06 25.20 -12.68
C ASP A 152 -0.83 23.87 -12.67
N PRO A 153 -1.92 23.74 -13.47
CA PRO A 153 -2.75 22.54 -13.47
C PRO A 153 -2.02 21.27 -13.94
N ALA A 154 -0.91 21.38 -14.68
CA ALA A 154 -0.09 20.23 -15.08
C ALA A 154 0.80 19.71 -13.93
N LEU A 155 1.17 20.58 -12.98
CA LEU A 155 1.95 20.25 -11.78
C LEU A 155 1.05 19.89 -10.58
N ALA A 156 -0.13 20.50 -10.47
CA ALA A 156 -1.15 20.15 -9.47
C ALA A 156 -1.76 18.74 -9.70
N ALA A 157 -1.59 18.17 -10.89
CA ALA A 157 -2.00 16.81 -11.22
C ALA A 157 -1.02 15.72 -10.74
N ASP A 158 0.19 16.07 -10.28
CA ASP A 158 1.12 15.11 -9.68
C ASP A 158 0.72 14.83 -8.21
N PRO A 159 0.22 13.62 -7.88
CA PRO A 159 -0.26 13.31 -6.53
C PRO A 159 0.84 13.37 -5.47
N ALA A 160 2.11 13.22 -5.85
CA ALA A 160 3.23 13.29 -4.92
C ALA A 160 3.53 14.74 -4.54
N LEU A 161 3.59 15.64 -5.52
CA LEU A 161 3.80 17.08 -5.28
C LEU A 161 2.60 17.71 -4.57
N ALA A 162 1.37 17.35 -4.97
CA ALA A 162 0.14 17.82 -4.32
C ALA A 162 0.09 17.45 -2.83
N ALA A 163 0.53 16.23 -2.48
CA ALA A 163 0.63 15.80 -1.09
C ALA A 163 1.68 16.61 -0.31
N ASP A 164 2.84 16.91 -0.92
CA ASP A 164 3.89 17.70 -0.29
C ASP A 164 3.48 19.16 -0.09
N LEU A 165 2.76 19.76 -1.05
CA LEU A 165 2.16 21.09 -0.96
C LEU A 165 1.11 21.16 0.14
N ALA A 166 0.28 20.12 0.29
CA ALA A 166 -0.67 19.99 1.39
C ALA A 166 -0.02 19.72 2.76
N GLY A 167 1.31 19.58 2.82
CA GLY A 167 2.05 19.36 4.05
C GLY A 167 1.98 17.93 4.58
N ALA A 168 1.71 16.94 3.72
CA ALA A 168 1.66 15.54 4.10
C ALA A 168 2.99 15.06 4.74
N TRP A 169 2.87 14.16 5.71
CA TRP A 169 4.00 13.45 6.31
C TRP A 169 3.83 11.93 6.11
N PRO A 170 4.84 11.21 5.60
CA PRO A 170 6.15 11.71 5.14
C PRO A 170 6.08 12.42 3.77
N PRO A 171 7.06 13.28 3.43
CA PRO A 171 7.18 13.86 2.10
C PRO A 171 7.37 12.78 1.01
N ARG A 172 6.88 13.06 -0.20
CA ARG A 172 6.89 12.12 -1.34
C ARG A 172 7.88 12.51 -2.42
N THR A 173 8.19 13.79 -2.59
CA THR A 173 9.14 14.29 -3.60
C THR A 173 10.51 14.60 -2.98
N ALA A 174 11.55 14.66 -3.81
CA ALA A 174 12.88 15.09 -3.37
C ALA A 174 12.85 16.51 -2.77
N LEU A 175 12.12 17.43 -3.40
CA LEU A 175 11.95 18.80 -2.91
C LEU A 175 11.22 18.85 -1.57
N GLY A 176 10.17 18.02 -1.39
CA GLY A 176 9.46 17.89 -0.11
C GLY A 176 10.38 17.44 1.03
N TRP A 177 11.29 16.49 0.75
CA TRP A 177 12.31 16.05 1.71
C TRP A 177 13.32 17.15 2.05
N LEU A 178 13.82 17.88 1.06
CA LEU A 178 14.72 19.01 1.27
C LEU A 178 14.05 20.12 2.09
N ALA A 179 12.80 20.46 1.77
CA ALA A 179 12.03 21.47 2.51
C ALA A 179 11.82 21.05 3.97
N ALA A 180 11.36 19.82 4.22
CA ALA A 180 11.19 19.30 5.57
C ALA A 180 12.51 19.26 6.37
N GLY A 181 13.61 18.87 5.70
CA GLY A 181 14.95 18.88 6.25
C GLY A 181 15.43 20.27 6.64
N LEU A 182 15.28 21.26 5.76
CA LEU A 182 15.64 22.65 6.02
C LEU A 182 14.80 23.28 7.14
N VAL A 183 13.49 23.07 7.14
CA VAL A 183 12.60 23.54 8.21
C VAL A 183 13.04 22.98 9.56
N THR A 184 13.28 21.67 9.63
CA THR A 184 13.71 21.00 10.87
C THR A 184 15.12 21.43 11.28
N ARG A 185 16.05 21.56 10.33
CA ARG A 185 17.41 22.05 10.57
C ARG A 185 17.40 23.46 11.12
N HIS A 186 16.65 24.36 10.49
CA HIS A 186 16.59 25.76 10.89
C HIS A 186 16.01 25.93 12.30
N ALA A 187 14.97 25.17 12.63
CA ALA A 187 14.36 25.16 13.95
C ALA A 187 15.34 24.69 15.06
N ARG A 188 16.18 23.69 14.78
CA ARG A 188 17.12 23.13 15.77
C ARG A 188 18.48 23.83 15.81
N HIS A 189 18.94 24.32 14.65
CA HIS A 189 20.28 24.84 14.42
C HIS A 189 20.23 26.07 13.49
N PRO A 190 19.72 27.22 13.95
CA PRO A 190 19.40 28.38 13.11
C PRO A 190 20.63 29.03 12.43
N THR A 191 21.84 28.75 12.91
CA THR A 191 23.11 29.23 12.34
C THR A 191 23.80 28.22 11.43
N ALA A 192 23.32 26.98 11.36
CA ALA A 192 23.99 25.90 10.63
C ALA A 192 23.67 25.98 9.13
N ARG A 193 24.69 26.35 8.35
CA ARG A 193 24.57 26.44 6.88
C ARG A 193 24.65 25.06 6.22
N ILE A 194 24.21 24.96 4.98
CA ILE A 194 24.25 23.72 4.19
C ILE A 194 24.47 24.00 2.71
N THR A 195 25.06 23.06 1.98
CA THR A 195 25.19 23.12 0.52
C THR A 195 24.22 22.13 -0.12
N LEU A 196 23.38 22.58 -1.04
CA LEU A 196 22.46 21.75 -1.82
C LEU A 196 23.02 21.62 -3.25
N LEU A 197 23.56 20.45 -3.58
CA LEU A 197 24.36 20.22 -4.78
C LEU A 197 23.64 19.26 -5.73
N SER A 198 23.13 19.79 -6.83
CA SER A 198 22.56 18.97 -7.89
C SER A 198 23.67 18.30 -8.72
N CYS A 199 23.54 16.99 -8.98
CA CYS A 199 24.42 16.23 -9.88
C CYS A 199 23.66 15.76 -11.12
N ASP A 200 22.62 16.49 -11.54
CA ASP A 200 21.77 16.15 -12.68
C ASP A 200 22.03 17.01 -13.93
N ASN A 201 21.62 16.48 -15.07
CA ASN A 201 21.79 17.10 -16.39
C ASN A 201 20.67 18.11 -16.71
N LEU A 202 20.41 19.02 -15.78
CA LEU A 202 19.50 20.16 -15.90
C LEU A 202 20.34 21.43 -16.05
N SER A 203 19.99 22.33 -16.96
CA SER A 203 20.80 23.55 -17.15
C SER A 203 20.62 24.51 -15.97
N GLY A 204 21.73 25.04 -15.44
CA GLY A 204 21.69 25.88 -14.25
C GLY A 204 21.06 25.15 -13.07
N ASN A 205 21.42 23.88 -12.87
CA ASN A 205 20.75 22.99 -11.94
C ASN A 205 20.72 23.47 -10.47
N GLY A 206 21.75 24.18 -10.02
CA GLY A 206 21.79 24.81 -8.70
C GLY A 206 20.74 25.92 -8.61
N SER A 207 20.75 26.85 -9.57
CA SER A 207 19.77 27.94 -9.63
C SER A 207 18.33 27.45 -9.83
N ALA A 208 18.14 26.37 -10.59
CA ALA A 208 16.82 25.74 -10.77
C ALA A 208 16.32 25.11 -9.46
N LEU A 209 17.21 24.42 -8.73
CA LEU A 209 16.90 23.85 -7.42
C LEU A 209 16.54 24.93 -6.40
N GLU A 210 17.28 26.04 -6.38
CA GLU A 210 17.01 27.19 -5.51
C GLU A 210 15.60 27.75 -5.76
N ARG A 211 15.25 28.04 -7.03
CA ARG A 211 13.92 28.54 -7.40
C ARG A 211 12.80 27.57 -7.03
N ALA A 212 12.98 26.27 -7.31
CA ALA A 212 11.99 25.25 -7.00
C ALA A 212 11.73 25.14 -5.50
N LEU A 213 12.80 25.22 -4.69
CA LEU A 213 12.72 25.10 -3.24
C LEU A 213 12.14 26.35 -2.58
N ASP A 214 12.50 27.55 -3.04
CA ASP A 214 11.86 28.81 -2.61
C ASP A 214 10.36 28.79 -2.87
N ALA A 215 9.95 28.43 -4.11
CA ALA A 215 8.54 28.33 -4.48
C ALA A 215 7.77 27.33 -3.61
N LEU A 216 8.34 26.14 -3.34
CA LEU A 216 7.72 25.14 -2.48
C LEU A 216 7.60 25.61 -1.03
N LEU A 217 8.63 26.26 -0.48
CA LEU A 217 8.59 26.80 0.88
C LEU A 217 7.53 27.89 1.03
N ARG A 218 7.42 28.80 0.05
CA ARG A 218 6.38 29.83 0.03
C ARG A 218 4.98 29.23 -0.09
N ALA A 219 4.80 28.23 -0.95
CA ALA A 219 3.52 27.52 -1.09
C ALA A 219 3.09 26.79 0.20
N ARG A 220 4.05 26.37 1.03
CA ARG A 220 3.82 25.76 2.36
C ARG A 220 3.77 26.77 3.51
N ALA A 221 3.57 28.06 3.21
CA ALA A 221 3.53 29.15 4.17
C ALA A 221 4.80 29.29 5.05
N GLN A 222 5.96 28.84 4.56
CA GLN A 222 7.27 28.97 5.23
C GLN A 222 8.03 30.24 4.76
N HIS A 223 7.34 31.38 4.68
CA HIS A 223 7.89 32.62 4.11
C HIS A 223 9.18 33.09 4.81
N ALA A 224 9.21 33.05 6.15
CA ALA A 224 10.39 33.47 6.92
C ALA A 224 11.64 32.62 6.63
N LEU A 225 11.46 31.34 6.32
CA LEU A 225 12.56 30.46 5.94
C LEU A 225 12.98 30.68 4.48
N ALA A 226 11.99 30.87 3.59
CA ALA A 226 12.22 31.17 2.18
C ALA A 226 13.04 32.45 2.00
N ASP A 227 12.70 33.52 2.73
CA ASP A 227 13.41 34.80 2.66
C ASP A 227 14.86 34.71 3.18
N ARG A 228 15.14 33.76 4.08
CA ARG A 228 16.49 33.50 4.62
C ARG A 228 17.24 32.40 3.86
N LEU A 229 16.64 31.79 2.84
CA LEU A 229 17.23 30.67 2.11
C LEU A 229 18.65 30.98 1.57
N PRO A 230 18.93 32.18 1.01
CA PRO A 230 20.28 32.53 0.54
C PRO A 230 21.33 32.63 1.66
N ASP A 231 20.92 32.90 2.90
CA ASP A 231 21.84 33.01 4.04
C ASP A 231 22.23 31.63 4.58
N ILE A 232 21.26 30.70 4.60
CA ILE A 232 21.39 29.39 5.26
C ILE A 232 21.79 28.26 4.29
N ALA A 233 21.57 28.43 2.99
CA ALA A 233 21.88 27.43 1.98
C ALA A 233 22.68 28.02 0.81
N SER A 234 23.45 27.16 0.14
CA SER A 234 24.12 27.49 -1.13
C SER A 234 23.75 26.47 -2.18
N PHE A 235 23.63 26.92 -3.43
CA PHE A 235 23.16 26.13 -4.56
C PHE A 235 24.16 26.23 -5.72
N PRO A 236 25.37 25.67 -5.58
CA PRO A 236 26.35 25.68 -6.66
C PRO A 236 25.80 24.95 -7.89
N ASN A 237 25.97 25.55 -9.08
CA ASN A 237 25.76 24.82 -10.33
C ASN A 237 26.86 23.77 -10.51
N ALA A 238 26.50 22.63 -11.10
CA ALA A 238 27.47 21.59 -11.41
C ALA A 238 27.17 20.91 -12.75
N MET A 239 28.23 20.66 -13.52
CA MET A 239 28.21 19.81 -14.71
C MET A 239 28.91 18.50 -14.38
N VAL A 240 28.20 17.39 -14.58
CA VAL A 240 28.75 16.03 -14.43
C VAL A 240 28.82 15.36 -15.80
N ASP A 241 29.85 14.58 -16.08
CA ASP A 241 29.94 13.80 -17.32
C ASP A 241 30.64 12.46 -17.08
N ARG A 242 29.88 11.38 -17.26
CA ARG A 242 30.34 10.00 -17.23
C ARG A 242 29.26 9.10 -17.83
N ILE A 243 29.65 8.16 -18.68
CA ILE A 243 28.75 7.13 -19.22
C ILE A 243 28.66 5.98 -18.20
N VAL A 244 27.42 5.72 -17.77
CA VAL A 244 27.11 4.71 -16.75
C VAL A 244 25.96 3.84 -17.28
N PRO A 245 26.24 2.68 -17.88
CA PRO A 245 25.20 1.78 -18.35
C PRO A 245 24.41 1.14 -17.19
N ALA A 246 23.26 0.55 -17.54
CA ALA A 246 22.51 -0.27 -16.59
C ALA A 246 23.29 -1.53 -16.21
N THR A 247 23.26 -1.90 -14.93
CA THR A 247 23.92 -3.13 -14.45
C THR A 247 23.15 -4.37 -14.91
N THR A 248 23.85 -5.34 -15.47
CA THR A 248 23.32 -6.62 -15.97
C THR A 248 23.76 -7.82 -15.11
N ASP A 249 23.15 -8.99 -15.30
CA ASP A 249 23.58 -10.23 -14.62
C ASP A 249 25.02 -10.64 -15.01
N THR A 250 25.42 -10.36 -16.24
CA THR A 250 26.80 -10.56 -16.70
C THR A 250 27.79 -9.71 -15.90
N ASP A 251 27.39 -8.53 -15.45
CA ASP A 251 28.22 -7.65 -14.64
C ASP A 251 28.40 -8.19 -13.23
N ARG A 252 27.34 -8.78 -12.65
CA ARG A 252 27.40 -9.49 -11.36
C ARG A 252 28.36 -10.67 -11.41
N ALA A 253 28.25 -11.49 -12.46
CA ALA A 253 29.14 -12.63 -12.66
C ALA A 253 30.60 -12.19 -12.88
N LEU A 254 30.81 -11.12 -13.65
CA LEU A 254 32.15 -10.59 -13.91
C LEU A 254 32.78 -9.99 -12.65
N ALA A 255 32.02 -9.22 -11.86
CA ALA A 255 32.47 -8.71 -10.57
C ALA A 255 32.90 -9.86 -9.66
N ALA A 256 32.07 -10.88 -9.50
CA ALA A 256 32.40 -12.04 -8.67
C ALA A 256 33.65 -12.80 -9.14
N ARG A 257 33.86 -12.89 -10.46
CA ARG A 257 35.05 -13.53 -11.03
C ARG A 257 36.32 -12.70 -10.79
N LEU A 258 36.23 -11.37 -10.92
CA LEU A 258 37.39 -10.47 -10.78
C LEU A 258 37.76 -10.22 -9.32
N THR A 259 36.77 -10.19 -8.42
CA THR A 259 36.99 -9.89 -7.01
C THR A 259 37.06 -11.12 -6.11
N GLY A 260 36.59 -12.28 -6.57
CA GLY A 260 36.42 -13.46 -5.70
C GLY A 260 35.22 -13.36 -4.75
N LEU A 261 34.45 -12.25 -4.79
CA LEU A 261 33.35 -11.95 -3.88
C LEU A 261 32.02 -11.79 -4.64
N ALA A 262 30.96 -12.39 -4.11
CA ALA A 262 29.62 -12.18 -4.64
C ALA A 262 29.12 -10.77 -4.29
N ASP A 263 29.17 -9.85 -5.26
CA ASP A 263 28.54 -8.53 -5.21
C ASP A 263 27.17 -8.58 -5.91
N VAL A 264 26.11 -8.29 -5.16
CA VAL A 264 24.73 -8.30 -5.68
C VAL A 264 24.35 -7.01 -6.40
N CYS A 265 25.14 -5.93 -6.25
CA CYS A 265 24.82 -4.63 -6.81
C CYS A 265 26.04 -3.89 -7.40
N PRO A 266 26.88 -4.51 -8.25
CA PRO A 266 28.00 -3.80 -8.87
C PRO A 266 27.52 -2.68 -9.79
N VAL A 267 28.43 -1.77 -10.14
CA VAL A 267 28.17 -0.69 -11.09
C VAL A 267 29.23 -0.71 -12.20
N ALA A 268 28.80 -0.63 -13.45
CA ALA A 268 29.71 -0.55 -14.60
C ALA A 268 29.83 0.90 -15.08
N THR A 269 31.02 1.28 -15.53
CA THR A 269 31.26 2.63 -16.05
C THR A 269 32.47 2.66 -16.99
N GLU A 270 32.60 3.75 -17.73
CA GLU A 270 33.79 4.06 -18.50
C GLU A 270 34.92 4.65 -17.63
N PRO A 271 36.17 4.74 -18.14
CA PRO A 271 37.29 5.31 -17.40
C PRO A 271 37.19 6.83 -17.29
N PHE A 272 36.58 7.49 -18.29
CA PHE A 272 36.40 8.93 -18.30
C PHE A 272 35.41 9.36 -17.20
N SER A 273 35.78 10.39 -16.43
CA SER A 273 34.89 11.07 -15.50
C SER A 273 35.24 12.55 -15.49
N GLN A 274 34.23 13.40 -15.57
CA GLN A 274 34.39 14.83 -15.39
C GLN A 274 33.33 15.36 -14.43
N TRP A 275 33.75 16.23 -13.52
CA TRP A 275 32.88 16.95 -12.63
C TRP A 275 33.37 18.40 -12.54
N VAL A 276 32.54 19.33 -12.98
CA VAL A 276 32.80 20.77 -12.90
C VAL A 276 31.79 21.39 -11.95
N ILE A 277 32.23 22.18 -10.98
CA ILE A 277 31.35 22.75 -9.94
C ILE A 277 31.72 24.23 -9.72
N GLU A 278 30.73 25.07 -9.44
CA GLU A 278 30.98 26.38 -8.84
C GLU A 278 31.54 26.21 -7.42
N ASP A 279 32.58 26.96 -7.05
CA ASP A 279 33.15 26.88 -5.69
C ASP A 279 32.33 27.69 -4.68
N ARG A 280 31.05 27.32 -4.52
CA ARG A 280 30.07 27.99 -3.64
C ARG A 280 29.54 27.03 -2.58
N PHE A 281 30.38 26.67 -1.62
CA PHE A 281 30.03 25.75 -0.53
C PHE A 281 29.88 26.49 0.81
N ALA A 282 28.67 26.47 1.39
CA ALA A 282 28.37 27.23 2.60
C ALA A 282 28.87 26.58 3.91
N ALA A 283 29.21 25.28 3.89
CA ALA A 283 29.59 24.50 5.07
C ALA A 283 30.89 23.70 4.89
N GLY A 284 31.74 24.11 3.95
CA GLY A 284 32.95 23.37 3.56
C GLY A 284 32.65 22.17 2.65
N ARG A 285 33.70 21.53 2.17
CA ARG A 285 33.65 20.35 1.28
C ARG A 285 34.91 19.51 1.41
N PRO A 286 34.90 18.23 0.99
CA PRO A 286 36.12 17.51 0.67
C PRO A 286 36.97 18.28 -0.36
N ARG A 287 38.28 18.02 -0.36
CA ARG A 287 39.22 18.56 -1.37
C ARG A 287 39.05 17.84 -2.70
N PHE A 288 37.89 18.04 -3.31
CA PHE A 288 37.48 17.39 -4.55
C PHE A 288 38.43 17.67 -5.72
N GLU A 289 39.15 18.80 -5.70
CA GLU A 289 40.17 19.13 -6.69
C GLU A 289 41.30 18.09 -6.76
N LYS A 290 41.62 17.44 -5.64
CA LYS A 290 42.62 16.35 -5.60
C LYS A 290 42.09 15.03 -6.13
N SER A 291 40.76 14.88 -6.20
CA SER A 291 40.08 13.75 -6.86
C SER A 291 39.70 14.06 -8.31
N GLY A 292 40.28 15.11 -8.93
CA GLY A 292 40.05 15.44 -10.34
C GLY A 292 38.81 16.28 -10.64
N VAL A 293 38.14 16.83 -9.63
CA VAL A 293 37.02 17.77 -9.82
C VAL A 293 37.54 19.15 -10.21
N THR A 294 36.93 19.76 -11.21
CA THR A 294 37.29 21.10 -11.69
C THR A 294 36.38 22.14 -11.06
N PHE A 295 36.94 23.17 -10.44
CA PHE A 295 36.17 24.33 -9.99
C PHE A 295 36.16 25.41 -11.07
N SER A 296 34.98 25.95 -11.39
CA SER A 296 34.83 26.95 -12.45
C SER A 296 33.65 27.87 -12.18
N ASP A 297 33.81 29.16 -12.47
CA ASP A 297 32.71 30.14 -12.42
C ASP A 297 31.81 30.09 -13.67
N ASP A 298 32.24 29.40 -14.74
CA ASP A 298 31.50 29.27 -16.01
C ASP A 298 30.95 27.84 -16.20
N VAL A 299 30.31 27.28 -15.18
CA VAL A 299 29.70 25.94 -15.29
C VAL A 299 28.68 25.87 -16.43
N ALA A 300 27.90 26.93 -16.65
CA ALA A 300 26.95 27.02 -17.76
C ALA A 300 27.62 26.84 -19.13
N GLY A 301 28.83 27.36 -19.33
CA GLY A 301 29.62 27.12 -20.53
C GLY A 301 29.97 25.63 -20.70
N TRP A 302 30.42 24.98 -19.64
CA TRP A 302 30.70 23.54 -19.63
C TRP A 302 29.46 22.68 -19.89
N GLU A 303 28.30 23.06 -19.34
CA GLU A 303 27.00 22.42 -19.63
C GLU A 303 26.65 22.52 -21.11
N GLN A 304 26.79 23.70 -21.72
CA GLN A 304 26.53 23.89 -23.15
C GLN A 304 27.48 23.07 -24.01
N MET A 305 28.76 23.02 -23.64
CA MET A 305 29.77 22.20 -24.32
C MET A 305 29.40 20.72 -24.28
N LYS A 306 29.06 20.19 -23.10
CA LYS A 306 28.58 18.80 -22.95
C LYS A 306 27.30 18.56 -23.75
N LEU A 307 26.31 19.44 -23.64
CA LEU A 307 25.02 19.27 -24.31
C LEU A 307 25.16 19.22 -25.84
N ARG A 308 26.00 20.09 -26.41
CA ARG A 308 26.18 20.25 -27.85
C ARG A 308 27.24 19.34 -28.47
N LEU A 309 28.29 18.98 -27.74
CA LEU A 309 29.36 18.13 -28.26
C LEU A 309 29.13 16.66 -27.91
N LEU A 310 28.74 16.33 -26.68
CA LEU A 310 28.45 14.96 -26.27
C LEU A 310 27.00 14.58 -26.57
N ASN A 311 26.03 15.20 -25.90
CA ASN A 311 24.64 14.70 -25.93
C ASN A 311 24.01 14.79 -27.32
N ALA A 312 24.27 15.87 -28.05
CA ALA A 312 23.84 16.03 -29.44
C ALA A 312 24.46 14.96 -30.35
N ALA A 313 25.78 14.79 -30.34
CA ALA A 313 26.50 13.80 -31.13
C ALA A 313 26.06 12.37 -30.81
N HIS A 314 25.89 12.06 -29.52
CA HIS A 314 25.41 10.74 -29.07
C HIS A 314 24.01 10.43 -29.62
N SER A 315 23.15 11.44 -29.74
CA SER A 315 21.82 11.31 -30.37
C SER A 315 21.95 11.12 -31.89
N VAL A 316 22.86 11.85 -32.55
CA VAL A 316 23.14 11.66 -33.99
C VAL A 316 23.59 10.23 -34.26
N ILE A 317 24.54 9.71 -33.48
CA ILE A 317 25.03 8.32 -33.59
C ILE A 317 23.88 7.33 -33.36
N ALA A 318 23.06 7.57 -32.35
CA ALA A 318 21.94 6.68 -32.02
C ALA A 318 20.94 6.57 -33.17
N TYR A 319 20.43 7.69 -33.70
CA TYR A 319 19.42 7.65 -34.76
C TYR A 319 19.96 7.16 -36.10
N LEU A 320 21.17 7.59 -36.48
CA LEU A 320 21.80 7.09 -37.71
C LEU A 320 22.15 5.62 -37.60
N GLY A 321 22.68 5.20 -36.45
CA GLY A 321 23.03 3.81 -36.22
C GLY A 321 21.83 2.89 -36.18
N MET A 322 20.72 3.34 -35.59
CA MET A 322 19.48 2.60 -35.62
C MET A 322 18.92 2.40 -37.03
N LEU A 323 18.90 3.44 -37.88
CA LEU A 323 18.48 3.30 -39.27
C LEU A 323 19.40 2.40 -40.09
N ALA A 324 20.70 2.40 -39.76
CA ALA A 324 21.70 1.54 -40.39
C ALA A 324 21.76 0.12 -39.80
N GLY A 325 20.98 -0.19 -38.75
CA GLY A 325 20.95 -1.49 -38.09
C GLY A 325 22.06 -1.77 -37.08
N TRP A 326 22.85 -0.77 -36.69
CA TRP A 326 23.88 -0.87 -35.65
C TRP A 326 23.26 -0.78 -34.25
N ARG A 327 23.57 -1.77 -33.41
CA ARG A 327 22.93 -1.96 -32.11
C ARG A 327 23.63 -1.18 -31.01
N THR A 328 24.93 -1.00 -31.12
CA THR A 328 25.73 -0.27 -30.13
C THR A 328 26.38 0.98 -30.72
N VAL A 329 26.72 1.92 -29.85
CA VAL A 329 27.39 3.18 -30.21
C VAL A 329 28.75 2.92 -30.85
N ASP A 330 29.51 1.95 -30.34
CA ASP A 330 30.83 1.59 -30.86
C ASP A 330 30.75 0.95 -32.25
N GLU A 331 29.75 0.09 -32.50
CA GLU A 331 29.47 -0.44 -33.83
C GLU A 331 29.19 0.68 -34.82
N ALA A 332 28.40 1.68 -34.43
CA ALA A 332 28.09 2.82 -35.28
C ALA A 332 29.31 3.71 -35.53
N VAL A 333 30.11 4.02 -34.50
CA VAL A 333 31.29 4.89 -34.62
C VAL A 333 32.46 4.21 -35.35
N SER A 334 32.51 2.87 -35.35
CA SER A 334 33.50 2.11 -36.14
C SER A 334 33.39 2.35 -37.65
N GLN A 335 32.25 2.89 -38.11
CA GLN A 335 31.98 3.13 -39.51
C GLN A 335 32.65 4.45 -39.95
N PRO A 336 33.51 4.43 -40.98
CA PRO A 336 34.23 5.63 -41.42
C PRO A 336 33.31 6.82 -41.71
N LEU A 337 32.11 6.55 -42.25
CA LEU A 337 31.12 7.57 -42.58
C LEU A 337 30.54 8.26 -41.33
N VAL A 338 30.32 7.54 -40.24
CA VAL A 338 29.82 8.11 -38.97
C VAL A 338 30.91 8.94 -38.31
N ALA A 339 32.16 8.46 -38.30
CA ALA A 339 33.30 9.23 -37.78
C ALA A 339 33.47 10.56 -38.51
N MET A 340 33.41 10.56 -39.86
CA MET A 340 33.45 11.78 -40.68
C MET A 340 32.27 12.71 -40.40
N LEU A 341 31.05 12.17 -40.21
CA LEU A 341 29.87 12.97 -39.87
C LEU A 341 30.01 13.62 -38.49
N LEU A 342 30.58 12.93 -37.50
CA LEU A 342 30.82 13.48 -36.16
C LEU A 342 31.86 14.58 -36.17
N GLU A 343 32.96 14.37 -36.90
CA GLU A 343 33.98 15.40 -37.09
C GLU A 343 33.38 16.63 -37.76
N ARG A 344 32.57 16.45 -38.80
CA ARG A 344 31.86 17.54 -39.47
C ARG A 344 30.83 18.21 -38.56
N LEU A 345 30.05 17.46 -37.78
CA LEU A 345 29.10 18.00 -36.80
C LEU A 345 29.83 18.92 -35.81
N TRP A 346 30.95 18.48 -35.25
CA TRP A 346 31.69 19.26 -34.28
C TRP A 346 32.34 20.49 -34.91
N THR A 347 33.07 20.32 -36.00
CA THR A 347 33.88 21.40 -36.61
C THR A 347 33.03 22.45 -37.32
N SER A 348 31.95 22.06 -38.00
CA SER A 348 31.16 22.97 -38.85
C SER A 348 29.88 23.49 -38.21
N GLU A 349 29.36 22.84 -37.16
CA GLU A 349 28.05 23.19 -36.58
C GLU A 349 28.12 23.42 -35.06
N ALA A 350 28.56 22.43 -34.29
CA ALA A 350 28.45 22.47 -32.83
C ALA A 350 29.47 23.42 -32.17
N ILE A 351 30.75 23.37 -32.56
CA ILE A 351 31.79 24.28 -32.02
C ILE A 351 31.53 25.73 -32.42
N PRO A 352 31.24 26.07 -33.70
CA PRO A 352 30.92 27.44 -34.09
C PRO A 352 29.73 28.02 -33.30
N ALA A 353 28.74 27.20 -32.95
CA ALA A 353 27.60 27.65 -32.17
C ALA A 353 27.92 27.89 -30.68
N LEU A 354 29.00 27.32 -30.13
CA LEU A 354 29.40 27.54 -28.74
C LEU A 354 29.90 28.98 -28.51
N PRO A 355 29.83 29.49 -27.27
CA PRO A 355 30.54 30.70 -26.87
C PRO A 355 32.04 30.64 -27.23
N GLU A 356 32.59 31.72 -27.80
CA GLU A 356 33.98 31.78 -28.29
C GLU A 356 35.02 31.37 -27.24
N ARG A 357 34.78 31.72 -25.98
CA ARG A 357 35.66 31.36 -24.84
C ARG A 357 35.86 29.84 -24.65
N LEU A 358 34.97 29.01 -25.18
CA LEU A 358 35.04 27.55 -25.08
C LEU A 358 35.68 26.89 -26.32
N HIS A 359 35.90 27.65 -27.40
CA HIS A 359 36.41 27.11 -28.66
C HIS A 359 37.79 26.47 -28.50
N SER A 360 38.64 27.00 -27.62
CA SER A 360 39.96 26.43 -27.34
C SER A 360 39.92 25.10 -26.58
N ARG A 361 38.85 24.83 -25.83
CA ARG A 361 38.69 23.63 -25.00
C ARG A 361 37.92 22.52 -25.73
N ALA A 362 37.03 22.89 -26.64
CA ALA A 362 36.17 21.97 -27.36
C ALA A 362 36.91 20.84 -28.12
N PRO A 363 38.03 21.09 -28.84
CA PRO A 363 38.74 20.04 -29.57
C PRO A 363 39.26 18.92 -28.67
N ALA A 364 39.84 19.26 -27.51
CA ALA A 364 40.33 18.27 -26.55
C ALA A 364 39.19 17.42 -25.98
N TYR A 365 38.03 18.05 -25.73
CA TYR A 365 36.84 17.34 -25.31
C TYR A 365 36.32 16.41 -26.42
N CYS A 366 36.20 16.87 -27.67
CA CYS A 366 35.82 16.03 -28.81
C CYS A 366 36.77 14.84 -29.01
N ALA A 367 38.09 15.03 -28.86
CA ALA A 367 39.06 13.94 -28.93
C ALA A 367 38.79 12.87 -27.86
N SER A 368 38.43 13.28 -26.64
CA SER A 368 37.99 12.34 -25.61
C SER A 368 36.70 11.61 -26.00
N LEU A 369 35.74 12.30 -26.64
CA LEU A 369 34.48 11.70 -27.08
C LEU A 369 34.67 10.63 -28.14
N VAL A 370 35.62 10.79 -29.06
CA VAL A 370 35.96 9.76 -30.06
C VAL A 370 36.39 8.46 -29.37
N VAL A 371 37.28 8.55 -28.38
CA VAL A 371 37.74 7.38 -27.60
C VAL A 371 36.59 6.76 -26.83
N ARG A 372 35.73 7.58 -26.22
CA ARG A 372 34.59 7.13 -25.42
C ARG A 372 33.52 6.43 -26.27
N PHE A 373 33.18 6.98 -27.43
CA PHE A 373 32.21 6.37 -28.34
C PHE A 373 32.73 5.09 -29.00
N ALA A 374 34.05 4.97 -29.21
CA ALA A 374 34.67 3.75 -29.74
C ALA A 374 34.89 2.64 -28.68
N ASN A 375 34.46 2.86 -27.43
CA ASN A 375 34.69 1.90 -26.35
C ASN A 375 33.71 0.72 -26.42
N THR A 376 34.14 -0.36 -27.07
CA THR A 376 33.38 -1.60 -27.28
C THR A 376 32.95 -2.28 -25.98
N ALA A 377 33.69 -2.10 -24.89
CA ALA A 377 33.40 -2.75 -23.61
C ALA A 377 32.14 -2.21 -22.91
N LEU A 378 31.66 -1.02 -23.28
CA LEU A 378 30.44 -0.43 -22.71
C LEU A 378 29.16 -1.05 -23.31
N ALA A 379 29.23 -1.50 -24.57
CA ALA A 379 28.08 -2.05 -25.33
C ALA A 379 26.80 -1.17 -25.24
N HIS A 380 26.99 0.15 -25.26
CA HIS A 380 25.91 1.12 -25.04
C HIS A 380 24.93 1.09 -26.22
N GLN A 381 23.66 0.80 -25.94
CA GLN A 381 22.67 0.52 -26.98
C GLN A 381 22.17 1.80 -27.64
N THR A 382 22.19 1.85 -28.97
CA THR A 382 21.67 3.00 -29.75
C THR A 382 20.18 3.25 -29.45
N ALA A 383 19.40 2.18 -29.31
CA ALA A 383 17.98 2.24 -28.95
C ALA A 383 17.72 2.92 -27.59
N GLN A 384 18.58 2.71 -26.59
CA GLN A 384 18.41 3.33 -25.26
C GLN A 384 18.62 4.85 -25.32
N ILE A 385 19.59 5.29 -26.13
CA ILE A 385 19.90 6.71 -26.29
C ILE A 385 18.78 7.43 -27.04
N ALA A 386 18.21 6.77 -28.06
CA ALA A 386 17.19 7.29 -28.95
C ALA A 386 15.81 7.49 -28.31
N MET A 387 15.51 6.88 -27.15
CA MET A 387 14.21 7.03 -26.47
C MET A 387 13.89 8.48 -26.11
N ASP A 388 12.60 8.85 -26.04
CA ASP A 388 12.14 10.19 -25.66
C ASP A 388 12.75 11.33 -26.51
N GLY A 389 12.97 11.08 -27.80
CA GLY A 389 13.56 12.03 -28.74
C GLY A 389 12.86 13.39 -28.77
N SER A 390 11.53 13.40 -28.75
CA SER A 390 10.69 14.61 -28.71
C SER A 390 10.96 15.51 -27.50
N LYS A 391 11.47 14.97 -26.39
CA LYS A 391 11.89 15.75 -25.22
C LYS A 391 13.35 16.17 -25.30
N LYS A 392 14.22 15.29 -25.82
CA LYS A 392 15.68 15.48 -25.83
C LYS A 392 16.16 16.39 -26.95
N ILE A 393 15.54 16.34 -28.12
CA ILE A 393 15.99 17.06 -29.34
C ILE A 393 15.87 18.58 -29.21
N PRO A 394 14.78 19.15 -28.64
CA PRO A 394 14.69 20.58 -28.37
C PRO A 394 15.83 21.08 -27.46
N LEU A 395 16.34 20.25 -26.56
CA LEU A 395 17.47 20.61 -25.70
C LEU A 395 18.81 20.44 -26.42
N ARG A 396 18.98 19.37 -27.21
CA ARG A 396 20.28 18.95 -27.76
C ARG A 396 20.64 19.61 -29.10
N TRP A 397 19.67 19.84 -29.99
CA TRP A 397 19.93 20.28 -31.36
C TRP A 397 19.42 21.69 -31.66
N LEU A 398 18.21 22.03 -31.19
CA LEU A 398 17.55 23.29 -31.52
C LEU A 398 18.37 24.55 -31.16
N PRO A 399 19.05 24.64 -29.99
CA PRO A 399 19.85 25.82 -29.67
C PRO A 399 21.00 26.03 -30.66
N THR A 400 21.64 24.94 -31.12
CA THR A 400 22.70 25.00 -32.14
C THR A 400 22.14 25.48 -33.47
N VAL A 401 21.02 24.91 -33.93
CA VAL A 401 20.35 25.30 -35.18
C VAL A 401 19.96 26.78 -35.17
N LEU A 402 19.31 27.25 -34.11
CA LEU A 402 18.89 28.65 -33.98
C LEU A 402 20.07 29.63 -33.92
N THR A 403 21.22 29.21 -33.39
CA THR A 403 22.43 30.03 -33.39
C THR A 403 23.05 30.11 -34.79
N LEU A 404 23.12 29.00 -35.51
CA LEU A 404 23.68 28.95 -36.87
C LEU A 404 22.78 29.69 -37.87
N ASP A 405 21.46 29.54 -37.76
CA ASP A 405 20.46 30.21 -38.61
C ASP A 405 20.51 31.73 -38.46
N ARG A 406 20.59 32.23 -37.21
CA ARG A 406 20.82 33.67 -36.92
C ARG A 406 22.11 34.22 -37.52
N ARG A 407 23.08 33.35 -37.81
CA ARG A 407 24.38 33.70 -38.41
C ARG A 407 24.43 33.40 -39.92
N GLY A 408 23.33 32.94 -40.51
CA GLY A 408 23.27 32.54 -41.92
C GLY A 408 24.17 31.34 -42.27
N GLN A 409 24.51 30.50 -41.28
CA GLN A 409 25.40 29.34 -41.47
C GLN A 409 24.58 28.06 -41.70
N PRO A 410 24.97 27.21 -42.68
CA PRO A 410 24.28 25.97 -42.96
C PRO A 410 24.56 24.91 -41.87
N TRP A 411 23.60 24.02 -41.63
CA TRP A 411 23.67 22.95 -40.63
C TRP A 411 23.27 21.57 -41.21
N PRO A 412 23.93 21.09 -42.28
CA PRO A 412 23.53 19.89 -43.01
C PRO A 412 23.58 18.59 -42.18
N VAL A 413 24.48 18.48 -41.19
CA VAL A 413 24.63 17.28 -40.36
C VAL A 413 23.51 17.19 -39.34
N LEU A 414 23.15 18.27 -38.66
CA LEU A 414 21.97 18.30 -37.79
C LEU A 414 20.66 18.14 -38.58
N ALA A 415 20.60 18.62 -39.83
CA ALA A 415 19.46 18.38 -40.71
C ALA A 415 19.31 16.90 -41.06
N LEU A 416 20.42 16.23 -41.40
CA LEU A 416 20.46 14.79 -41.60
C LEU A 416 20.09 14.02 -40.33
N ALA A 417 20.57 14.44 -39.17
CA ALA A 417 20.22 13.82 -37.89
C ALA A 417 18.73 13.98 -37.53
N LEU A 418 18.13 15.14 -37.83
CA LEU A 418 16.70 15.38 -37.67
C LEU A 418 15.89 14.47 -38.59
N ALA A 419 16.29 14.36 -39.86
CA ALA A 419 15.68 13.42 -40.80
C ALA A 419 15.83 11.97 -40.33
N ALA A 420 16.98 11.59 -39.75
CA ALA A 420 17.21 10.26 -39.21
C ALA A 420 16.33 9.96 -37.97
N TRP A 421 16.12 10.94 -37.09
CA TRP A 421 15.16 10.82 -36.00
C TRP A 421 13.74 10.63 -36.52
N ILE A 422 13.31 11.45 -37.49
CA ILE A 422 11.99 11.34 -38.12
C ILE A 422 11.80 9.96 -38.77
N GLY A 423 12.80 9.45 -39.49
CA GLY A 423 12.79 8.10 -40.06
C GLY A 423 12.72 7.01 -38.98
N CYS A 424 13.37 7.22 -37.82
CA CYS A 424 13.22 6.33 -36.67
C CYS A 424 11.82 6.38 -36.04
N LEU A 425 11.00 7.42 -36.26
CA LEU A 425 9.61 7.46 -35.80
C LEU A 425 8.69 6.59 -36.67
N GLU A 426 9.07 6.37 -37.92
CA GLU A 426 8.38 5.50 -38.87
C GLU A 426 8.49 4.03 -38.48
N THR A 427 9.67 3.61 -37.98
CA THR A 427 9.90 2.26 -37.45
C THR A 427 9.16 1.97 -36.13
N LEU A 428 8.46 2.96 -35.55
CA LEU A 428 7.60 2.83 -34.37
C LEU A 428 6.16 2.47 -34.70
N CYS A 429 5.79 2.56 -35.97
CA CYS A 429 4.48 2.19 -36.50
C CYS A 429 4.67 1.12 -37.59
N PRO A 430 4.71 -0.18 -37.24
CA PRO A 430 4.76 -1.21 -38.26
C PRO A 430 3.45 -1.23 -39.06
N PRO A 431 3.47 -1.39 -40.39
CA PRO A 431 2.31 -1.93 -41.08
C PRO A 431 2.20 -3.40 -40.66
N HIS A 432 1.15 -3.73 -39.91
CA HIS A 432 0.68 -5.10 -39.65
C HIS A 432 1.76 -6.18 -39.42
N GLU A 433 2.22 -6.36 -38.18
CA GLU A 433 2.48 -7.68 -37.57
C GLU A 433 2.94 -7.51 -36.12
N GLY A 434 2.41 -8.35 -35.23
CA GLY A 434 2.48 -8.17 -33.78
C GLY A 434 3.90 -8.17 -33.21
N LYS A 435 4.10 -7.21 -32.31
CA LYS A 435 5.30 -6.80 -31.56
C LYS A 435 6.21 -5.82 -32.31
N PRO A 436 6.53 -4.66 -31.70
CA PRO A 436 7.54 -3.78 -32.24
C PRO A 436 8.85 -4.56 -32.45
N PRO A 437 9.65 -4.24 -33.48
CA PRO A 437 10.97 -4.84 -33.60
C PRO A 437 11.72 -4.69 -32.26
N PRO A 438 12.63 -5.62 -31.91
CA PRO A 438 13.38 -5.59 -30.64
C PRO A 438 14.23 -4.31 -30.41
N HIS A 439 14.15 -3.35 -31.34
CA HIS A 439 14.86 -2.07 -31.38
C HIS A 439 13.92 -0.87 -31.58
N ALA A 440 12.60 -0.99 -31.36
CA ALA A 440 11.69 0.15 -31.50
C ALA A 440 11.95 1.22 -30.44
N VAL A 441 12.12 2.47 -30.87
CA VAL A 441 12.25 3.65 -29.99
C VAL A 441 10.91 3.98 -29.34
N SER A 442 10.86 4.11 -28.02
CA SER A 442 9.67 4.68 -27.38
C SER A 442 9.78 6.20 -27.41
N ASP A 443 8.84 6.88 -28.09
CA ASP A 443 8.73 8.33 -28.08
C ASP A 443 7.31 8.78 -27.67
N PRO A 444 7.16 9.67 -26.67
CA PRO A 444 5.86 10.17 -26.20
C PRO A 444 4.99 10.81 -27.29
N LEU A 445 5.60 11.38 -28.33
CA LEU A 445 4.92 12.02 -29.46
C LEU A 445 5.01 11.19 -30.74
N ALA A 446 5.42 9.92 -30.67
CA ALA A 446 5.59 9.05 -31.83
C ALA A 446 4.33 9.02 -32.71
N GLU A 447 3.16 8.82 -32.12
CA GLU A 447 1.89 8.69 -32.84
C GLU A 447 1.48 10.01 -33.53
N ALA A 448 1.73 11.15 -32.88
CA ALA A 448 1.45 12.48 -33.41
C ALA A 448 2.41 12.88 -34.53
N LEU A 449 3.67 12.42 -34.47
CA LEU A 449 4.73 12.78 -35.42
C LEU A 449 4.90 11.75 -36.56
N ALA A 450 4.39 10.52 -36.41
CA ALA A 450 4.46 9.46 -37.42
C ALA A 450 3.89 9.82 -38.81
N PRO A 451 2.81 10.64 -38.96
CA PRO A 451 2.33 11.07 -40.28
C PRO A 451 3.32 11.94 -41.05
N LEU A 452 4.21 12.68 -40.35
CA LEU A 452 5.21 13.56 -40.95
C LEU A 452 6.40 12.78 -41.52
N ALA A 453 6.71 11.61 -40.95
CA ALA A 453 7.72 10.70 -41.47
C ALA A 453 7.28 10.12 -42.84
N ARG A 454 6.00 9.71 -42.94
CA ARG A 454 5.40 9.03 -44.11
C ARG A 454 5.35 9.83 -45.42
N HIS A 455 5.75 11.10 -45.42
CA HIS A 455 5.70 12.00 -46.58
C HIS A 455 7.07 12.56 -47.00
N ALA A 456 8.20 12.01 -46.51
CA ALA A 456 9.48 12.72 -46.57
C ALA A 456 10.26 12.59 -47.90
N ASP A 457 10.20 13.66 -48.70
CA ASP A 457 11.41 14.34 -49.18
C ASP A 457 12.11 15.00 -47.96
N PRO A 458 13.36 14.64 -47.61
CA PRO A 458 14.00 15.01 -46.34
C PRO A 458 14.03 16.52 -46.05
N GLY A 459 14.12 17.37 -47.09
CA GLY A 459 14.11 18.83 -46.93
C GLY A 459 12.73 19.40 -46.54
N LYS A 460 11.64 18.77 -46.99
CA LYS A 460 10.26 19.17 -46.65
C LYS A 460 9.81 18.63 -45.30
N ALA A 461 10.31 17.47 -44.87
CA ALA A 461 10.05 16.92 -43.54
C ALA A 461 10.63 17.82 -42.42
N VAL A 462 11.85 18.34 -42.63
CA VAL A 462 12.48 19.31 -41.72
C VAL A 462 11.68 20.62 -41.65
N GLN A 463 11.23 21.15 -42.79
CA GLN A 463 10.36 22.34 -42.81
C GLN A 463 8.96 22.08 -42.25
N ALA A 464 8.40 20.87 -42.41
CA ALA A 464 7.10 20.50 -41.87
C ALA A 464 7.13 20.33 -40.34
N VAL A 465 8.21 19.81 -39.77
CA VAL A 465 8.42 19.78 -38.32
C VAL A 465 8.62 21.19 -37.75
N LEU A 466 9.40 22.04 -38.43
CA LEU A 466 9.54 23.47 -38.07
C LEU A 466 8.23 24.27 -38.22
N ARG A 467 7.30 23.84 -39.11
CA ARG A 467 5.95 24.41 -39.27
C ARG A 467 4.89 23.77 -38.35
N ALA A 468 5.11 22.53 -37.88
CA ALA A 468 4.18 21.81 -37.00
C ALA A 468 4.29 22.24 -35.54
N VAL A 469 5.46 22.72 -35.09
CA VAL A 469 5.64 23.25 -33.73
C VAL A 469 4.77 24.49 -33.47
N PRO A 470 4.68 25.48 -34.40
CA PRO A 470 3.67 26.55 -34.32
C PRO A 470 2.23 26.08 -34.59
N GLY A 471 2.04 25.04 -35.40
CA GLY A 471 0.71 24.50 -35.75
C GLY A 471 -0.02 23.77 -34.62
N LEU A 472 0.72 23.13 -33.71
CA LEU A 472 0.18 22.54 -32.47
C LEU A 472 -0.25 23.61 -31.46
N ILE A 473 0.47 24.74 -31.43
CA ILE A 473 0.08 25.94 -30.68
C ILE A 473 -1.18 26.54 -31.34
N ALA A 474 -1.25 26.62 -32.68
CA ALA A 474 -2.40 27.16 -33.41
C ALA A 474 -3.70 26.30 -33.33
N LEU A 475 -3.60 24.97 -33.12
CA LEU A 475 -4.75 24.11 -32.87
C LEU A 475 -5.29 24.25 -31.43
N ALA A 476 -4.39 24.51 -30.47
CA ALA A 476 -4.70 24.91 -29.11
C ALA A 476 -5.20 26.38 -29.01
N GLU A 477 -4.99 27.19 -30.04
CA GLU A 477 -5.50 28.57 -30.12
C GLU A 477 -6.89 28.68 -30.74
N ARG A 478 -7.49 27.58 -31.25
CA ARG A 478 -8.90 27.64 -31.69
C ARG A 478 -9.81 27.64 -30.45
N PRO A 479 -10.50 28.75 -30.14
CA PRO A 479 -11.27 28.87 -28.90
C PRO A 479 -12.33 27.76 -28.77
N ASN A 480 -12.87 27.27 -29.90
CA ASN A 480 -13.91 26.24 -29.91
C ASN A 480 -13.39 24.84 -29.55
N ALA A 481 -12.15 24.50 -29.90
CA ALA A 481 -11.57 23.19 -29.59
C ALA A 481 -11.11 23.13 -28.12
N CYS A 482 -10.47 24.20 -27.64
CA CYS A 482 -10.12 24.33 -26.23
C CYS A 482 -11.35 24.43 -25.33
N ALA A 483 -12.41 25.13 -25.77
CA ALA A 483 -13.68 25.14 -25.05
C ALA A 483 -14.35 23.75 -25.02
N ALA A 484 -14.33 22.99 -26.12
CA ALA A 484 -14.90 21.64 -26.16
C ALA A 484 -14.10 20.65 -25.27
N ILE A 485 -12.76 20.73 -25.29
CA ILE A 485 -11.89 19.91 -24.44
C ILE A 485 -12.05 20.31 -22.97
N ALA A 486 -12.07 21.61 -22.65
CA ALA A 486 -12.30 22.11 -21.31
C ALA A 486 -13.69 21.71 -20.80
N LEU A 487 -14.74 21.83 -21.62
CA LEU A 487 -16.08 21.39 -21.28
C LEU A 487 -16.14 19.88 -21.04
N LEU A 488 -15.51 19.07 -21.90
CA LEU A 488 -15.43 17.63 -21.73
C LEU A 488 -14.66 17.27 -20.44
N ALA A 489 -13.56 17.95 -20.15
CA ALA A 489 -12.75 17.76 -18.96
C ALA A 489 -13.53 18.12 -17.69
N ILE A 490 -14.17 19.29 -17.65
CA ILE A 490 -15.01 19.74 -16.54
C ILE A 490 -16.19 18.79 -16.35
N ALA A 491 -16.92 18.43 -17.41
CA ALA A 491 -18.03 17.50 -17.33
C ALA A 491 -17.59 16.11 -16.84
N THR A 492 -16.41 15.64 -17.28
CA THR A 492 -15.85 14.37 -16.82
C THR A 492 -15.42 14.43 -15.36
N ALA A 493 -14.78 15.51 -14.93
CA ALA A 493 -14.36 15.73 -13.55
C ALA A 493 -15.57 15.86 -12.61
N LEU A 494 -16.57 16.66 -12.98
CA LEU A 494 -17.81 16.83 -12.23
C LEU A 494 -18.55 15.51 -12.09
N ARG A 495 -18.76 14.79 -13.20
CA ARG A 495 -19.36 13.44 -13.17
C ARG A 495 -18.57 12.51 -12.25
N PHE A 496 -17.24 12.47 -12.39
CA PHE A 496 -16.40 11.60 -11.57
C PHE A 496 -16.52 11.93 -10.08
N TYR A 497 -16.44 13.21 -9.71
CA TYR A 497 -16.59 13.67 -8.33
C TYR A 497 -17.98 13.33 -7.78
N SER A 498 -19.06 13.71 -8.48
CA SER A 498 -20.43 13.49 -8.01
C SER A 498 -20.75 12.01 -7.80
N VAL A 499 -20.34 11.14 -8.74
CA VAL A 499 -20.59 9.70 -8.63
C VAL A 499 -19.72 9.07 -7.54
N SER A 500 -18.44 9.46 -7.44
CA SER A 500 -17.55 8.93 -6.39
C SER A 500 -18.01 9.34 -5.00
N TRP A 501 -18.40 10.61 -4.82
CA TRP A 501 -18.97 11.11 -3.57
C TRP A 501 -20.25 10.37 -3.17
N LEU A 502 -21.14 10.12 -4.13
CA LEU A 502 -22.36 9.34 -3.90
C LEU A 502 -22.03 7.90 -3.44
N GLY A 503 -21.05 7.26 -4.09
CA GLY A 503 -20.58 5.93 -3.70
C GLY A 503 -20.05 5.88 -2.26
N GLU A 504 -19.22 6.85 -1.88
CA GLU A 504 -18.71 6.97 -0.51
C GLU A 504 -19.84 7.20 0.50
N ARG A 505 -20.80 8.09 0.19
CA ARG A 505 -21.92 8.39 1.08
C ARG A 505 -22.80 7.16 1.32
N VAL A 506 -23.18 6.46 0.25
CA VAL A 506 -23.97 5.21 0.32
C VAL A 506 -23.25 4.17 1.16
N THR A 507 -21.92 4.07 1.05
CA THR A 507 -21.13 3.10 1.81
C THR A 507 -21.07 3.45 3.29
N ALA A 508 -20.90 4.73 3.64
CA ALA A 508 -20.94 5.18 5.01
C ALA A 508 -22.31 4.91 5.66
N ASP A 509 -23.40 5.22 4.95
CA ASP A 509 -24.76 5.01 5.42
C ASP A 509 -25.07 3.49 5.58
N LEU A 510 -24.66 2.65 4.63
CA LEU A 510 -24.80 1.19 4.73
C LEU A 510 -23.98 0.60 5.87
N ARG A 511 -22.71 1.00 6.05
CA ARG A 511 -21.88 0.52 7.16
C ARG A 511 -22.49 0.87 8.51
N SER A 512 -22.97 2.11 8.66
CA SER A 512 -23.65 2.54 9.89
C SER A 512 -24.93 1.74 10.11
N ALA A 513 -25.79 1.59 9.10
CA ALA A 513 -27.04 0.87 9.21
C ALA A 513 -26.84 -0.61 9.57
N VAL A 514 -25.92 -1.30 8.89
CA VAL A 514 -25.61 -2.71 9.17
C VAL A 514 -24.98 -2.86 10.54
N PHE A 515 -24.04 -2.00 10.92
CA PHE A 515 -23.41 -2.07 12.24
C PHE A 515 -24.41 -1.85 13.37
N SER A 516 -25.25 -0.81 13.28
CA SER A 516 -26.34 -0.57 14.23
C SER A 516 -27.29 -1.77 14.30
N ARG A 517 -27.64 -2.36 13.15
CA ARG A 517 -28.56 -3.50 13.12
C ARG A 517 -27.99 -4.77 13.73
N VAL A 518 -26.68 -5.01 13.56
CA VAL A 518 -25.97 -6.12 14.19
C VAL A 518 -25.91 -5.95 15.72
N LEU A 519 -25.68 -4.73 16.22
CA LEU A 519 -25.66 -4.47 17.67
C LEU A 519 -27.02 -4.67 18.35
N GLU A 520 -28.12 -4.57 17.60
CA GLU A 520 -29.46 -4.86 18.11
C GLU A 520 -29.79 -6.37 18.20
N GLN A 521 -28.98 -7.24 17.59
CA GLN A 521 -29.25 -8.69 17.61
C GLN A 521 -28.97 -9.28 18.99
N ASP A 522 -29.74 -10.30 19.37
CA ASP A 522 -29.50 -11.03 20.60
C ASP A 522 -28.24 -11.91 20.51
N PRO A 523 -27.62 -12.28 21.65
CA PRO A 523 -26.40 -13.08 21.64
C PRO A 523 -26.50 -14.41 20.89
N ALA A 524 -27.70 -15.00 20.73
CA ALA A 524 -27.85 -16.26 20.01
C ALA A 524 -27.52 -16.11 18.51
N PHE A 525 -27.76 -14.94 17.92
CA PHE A 525 -27.38 -14.62 16.54
C PHE A 525 -25.86 -14.79 16.29
N PHE A 526 -25.03 -14.53 17.31
CA PHE A 526 -23.57 -14.61 17.22
C PHE A 526 -23.01 -16.02 17.45
N ASP A 527 -23.85 -16.97 17.86
CA ASP A 527 -23.45 -18.38 17.90
C ASP A 527 -23.47 -19.01 16.51
N ASP A 528 -24.40 -18.58 15.66
CA ASP A 528 -24.58 -19.10 14.29
C ASP A 528 -23.68 -18.37 13.28
N ILE A 529 -23.43 -17.07 13.47
CA ILE A 529 -22.62 -16.25 12.57
C ILE A 529 -21.28 -15.91 13.21
N ARG A 530 -20.18 -16.34 12.56
CA ARG A 530 -18.82 -16.02 13.02
C ARG A 530 -18.61 -14.51 13.02
N SER A 531 -18.07 -13.95 14.09
CA SER A 531 -17.82 -12.49 14.18
C SER A 531 -16.93 -11.96 13.05
N GLY A 532 -16.00 -12.79 12.54
CA GLY A 532 -15.17 -12.46 11.37
C GLY A 532 -15.96 -12.37 10.06
N GLU A 533 -17.07 -13.09 9.94
CA GLU A 533 -17.98 -13.01 8.79
C GLU A 533 -18.72 -11.67 8.77
N VAL A 534 -19.22 -11.22 9.93
CA VAL A 534 -19.86 -9.90 10.08
C VAL A 534 -18.89 -8.78 9.67
N LEU A 535 -17.63 -8.85 10.14
CA LEU A 535 -16.60 -7.87 9.79
C LEU A 535 -16.27 -7.88 8.29
N SER A 536 -16.20 -9.06 7.69
CA SER A 536 -15.99 -9.21 6.24
C SER A 536 -17.16 -8.59 5.45
N ARG A 537 -18.40 -8.81 5.87
CA ARG A 537 -19.58 -8.17 5.23
C ARG A 537 -19.53 -6.65 5.36
N LEU A 538 -19.20 -6.11 6.53
CA LEU A 538 -19.07 -4.65 6.77
C LEU A 538 -17.99 -3.98 5.92
N THR A 539 -16.92 -4.70 5.57
CA THR A 539 -15.77 -4.14 4.85
C THR A 539 -15.79 -4.46 3.36
N THR A 540 -15.90 -5.74 3.03
CA THR A 540 -15.75 -6.28 1.66
C THR A 540 -17.05 -6.13 0.86
N ASP A 541 -18.18 -6.55 1.42
CA ASP A 541 -19.47 -6.52 0.69
C ASP A 541 -19.94 -5.07 0.47
N THR A 542 -19.76 -4.19 1.46
CA THR A 542 -20.08 -2.75 1.29
C THR A 542 -19.21 -2.08 0.23
N ALA A 543 -17.92 -2.45 0.11
CA ALA A 543 -17.03 -1.93 -0.93
C ALA A 543 -17.41 -2.40 -2.34
N LEU A 544 -17.98 -3.60 -2.48
CA LEU A 544 -18.51 -4.07 -3.77
C LEU A 544 -19.72 -3.25 -4.21
N VAL A 545 -20.62 -2.91 -3.28
CA VAL A 545 -21.75 -2.00 -3.54
C VAL A 545 -21.25 -0.58 -3.85
N GLN A 546 -20.24 -0.10 -3.12
CA GLN A 546 -19.56 1.17 -3.39
C GLN A 546 -19.06 1.26 -4.83
N THR A 547 -18.37 0.21 -5.30
CA THR A 547 -17.79 0.19 -6.65
C THR A 547 -18.87 0.26 -7.72
N LEU A 548 -19.98 -0.47 -7.52
CA LEU A 548 -21.11 -0.46 -8.44
C LEU A 548 -21.71 0.94 -8.57
N VAL A 549 -22.08 1.56 -7.45
CA VAL A 549 -22.75 2.88 -7.40
C VAL A 549 -21.78 4.00 -7.76
N GLY A 550 -20.56 3.93 -7.25
CA GLY A 550 -19.52 4.95 -7.35
C GLY A 550 -18.77 4.98 -8.67
N THR A 551 -18.85 3.92 -9.49
CA THR A 551 -18.10 3.90 -10.77
C THR A 551 -18.79 3.08 -11.86
N SER A 552 -19.14 1.82 -11.61
CA SER A 552 -19.51 0.88 -12.68
C SER A 552 -20.80 1.28 -13.40
N VAL A 553 -21.84 1.74 -12.69
CA VAL A 553 -23.09 2.22 -13.33
C VAL A 553 -22.82 3.42 -14.24
N SER A 554 -22.02 4.38 -13.77
CA SER A 554 -21.68 5.58 -14.56
C SER A 554 -20.85 5.23 -15.80
N LEU A 555 -19.89 4.31 -15.66
CA LEU A 555 -19.10 3.80 -16.77
C LEU A 555 -19.97 3.04 -17.78
N GLY A 556 -20.90 2.23 -17.29
CA GLY A 556 -21.86 1.49 -18.13
C GLY A 556 -22.74 2.43 -18.94
N LEU A 557 -23.33 3.44 -18.29
CA LEU A 557 -24.18 4.43 -18.96
C LEU A 557 -23.41 5.22 -20.02
N ARG A 558 -22.22 5.74 -19.69
CA ARG A 558 -21.36 6.45 -20.63
C ARG A 558 -21.05 5.59 -21.85
N ASN A 559 -20.65 4.34 -21.64
CA ASN A 559 -20.30 3.45 -22.74
C ASN A 559 -21.52 2.95 -23.51
N ALA A 560 -22.71 2.85 -22.89
CA ALA A 560 -23.95 2.61 -23.62
C ALA A 560 -24.27 3.75 -24.58
N VAL A 561 -24.14 5.01 -24.13
CA VAL A 561 -24.32 6.20 -24.98
C VAL A 561 -23.26 6.24 -26.08
N LEU A 562 -21.98 6.06 -25.74
CA LEU A 562 -20.88 6.08 -26.70
C LEU A 562 -21.00 4.96 -27.74
N GLY A 563 -21.31 3.74 -27.30
CA GLY A 563 -21.50 2.58 -28.17
C GLY A 563 -22.70 2.75 -29.08
N THR A 564 -23.85 3.20 -28.56
CA THR A 564 -25.03 3.48 -29.39
C THR A 564 -24.75 4.59 -30.40
N GLY A 565 -24.09 5.68 -29.98
CA GLY A 565 -23.69 6.76 -30.88
C GLY A 565 -22.72 6.30 -31.96
N ALA A 566 -21.69 5.53 -31.60
CA ALA A 566 -20.74 4.97 -32.54
C ALA A 566 -21.42 4.02 -33.55
N LEU A 567 -22.32 3.15 -33.09
CA LEU A 567 -23.09 2.25 -33.94
C LEU A 567 -23.97 3.02 -34.94
N VAL A 568 -24.71 4.03 -34.47
CA VAL A 568 -25.54 4.89 -35.34
C VAL A 568 -24.68 5.61 -36.36
N MET A 569 -23.55 6.19 -35.93
CA MET A 569 -22.64 6.88 -36.84
C MET A 569 -21.98 5.93 -37.85
N MET A 570 -21.68 4.68 -37.47
CA MET A 570 -21.21 3.66 -38.43
C MET A 570 -22.26 3.34 -39.49
N LEU A 571 -23.52 3.15 -39.09
CA LEU A 571 -24.64 2.88 -40.00
C LEU A 571 -24.90 4.06 -40.95
N ILE A 572 -24.76 5.30 -40.48
CA ILE A 572 -24.85 6.50 -41.31
C ILE A 572 -23.67 6.62 -42.27
N THR A 573 -22.46 6.26 -41.83
CA THR A 573 -21.24 6.39 -42.65
C THR A 573 -21.24 5.40 -43.81
N GLU A 574 -21.47 4.10 -43.52
CA GLU A 574 -21.58 3.07 -44.56
C GLU A 574 -22.33 1.83 -44.02
N ALA A 575 -23.63 1.74 -44.31
CA ALA A 575 -24.52 0.75 -43.72
C ALA A 575 -24.15 -0.70 -44.08
N MET A 576 -23.65 -0.95 -45.30
CA MET A 576 -23.31 -2.30 -45.74
C MET A 576 -22.11 -2.85 -44.95
N LEU A 577 -21.06 -2.04 -44.78
CA LEU A 577 -19.88 -2.39 -43.98
C LEU A 577 -20.23 -2.55 -42.50
N ALA A 578 -21.12 -1.71 -41.97
CA ALA A 578 -21.60 -1.80 -40.58
C ALA A 578 -22.36 -3.12 -40.32
N LEU A 579 -23.34 -3.47 -41.17
CA LEU A 579 -24.11 -4.72 -41.04
C LEU A 579 -23.22 -5.96 -41.18
N MET A 580 -22.26 -5.92 -42.10
CA MET A 580 -21.27 -6.98 -42.28
C MET A 580 -20.41 -7.14 -41.02
N MET A 581 -19.92 -6.05 -40.44
CA MET A 581 -19.14 -6.10 -39.20
C MET A 581 -19.96 -6.68 -38.04
N ILE A 582 -21.20 -6.24 -37.87
CA ILE A 582 -22.10 -6.73 -36.81
C ILE A 582 -22.35 -8.23 -36.96
N GLY A 583 -22.69 -8.69 -38.18
CA GLY A 583 -22.94 -10.10 -38.44
C GLY A 583 -21.71 -10.98 -38.20
N LEU A 584 -20.54 -10.55 -38.68
CA LEU A 584 -19.28 -11.26 -38.46
C LEU A 584 -18.88 -11.27 -36.98
N LEU A 585 -19.03 -10.17 -36.26
CA LEU A 585 -18.75 -10.09 -34.83
C LEU A 585 -19.73 -10.94 -34.01
N ALA A 586 -21.00 -11.00 -34.38
CA ALA A 586 -21.97 -11.91 -33.76
C ALA A 586 -21.57 -13.38 -33.98
N ALA A 587 -21.06 -13.74 -35.15
CA ALA A 587 -20.57 -15.08 -35.44
C ALA A 587 -19.34 -15.46 -34.59
N THR A 588 -18.44 -14.51 -34.27
CA THR A 588 -17.28 -14.78 -33.42
C THR A 588 -17.67 -15.10 -31.97
N LEU A 589 -18.83 -14.65 -31.49
CA LEU A 589 -19.32 -14.93 -30.14
C LEU A 589 -19.67 -16.41 -29.94
N ILE A 590 -20.08 -17.14 -30.99
CA ILE A 590 -20.50 -18.55 -30.89
C ILE A 590 -19.38 -19.44 -30.32
N PRO A 591 -18.17 -19.52 -30.92
CA PRO A 591 -17.08 -20.33 -30.38
C PRO A 591 -16.58 -19.80 -29.03
N VAL A 592 -16.60 -18.47 -28.82
CA VAL A 592 -16.17 -17.85 -27.56
C VAL A 592 -17.08 -18.26 -26.40
N ILE A 593 -18.40 -18.25 -26.58
CA ILE A 593 -19.37 -18.68 -25.57
C ILE A 593 -19.26 -20.17 -25.30
N ALA A 594 -19.12 -20.99 -26.35
CA ALA A 594 -19.01 -22.45 -26.22
C ALA A 594 -17.79 -22.87 -25.38
N ILE A 595 -16.61 -22.34 -25.70
CA ILE A 595 -15.36 -22.62 -24.97
C ILE A 595 -15.38 -21.94 -23.59
N GLY A 596 -15.97 -20.74 -23.50
CA GLY A 596 -16.12 -19.99 -22.24
C GLY A 596 -16.87 -20.77 -21.15
N ARG A 597 -17.88 -21.58 -21.50
CA ARG A 597 -18.56 -22.49 -20.55
C ARG A 597 -17.60 -23.49 -19.92
N ARG A 598 -16.67 -24.04 -20.70
CA ARG A 598 -15.63 -24.96 -20.21
C ARG A 598 -14.64 -24.24 -19.29
N VAL A 599 -14.25 -23.01 -19.63
CA VAL A 599 -13.40 -22.16 -18.77
C VAL A 599 -14.08 -21.91 -17.42
N ARG A 600 -15.40 -21.60 -17.40
CA ARG A 600 -16.16 -21.42 -16.15
C ARG A 600 -16.15 -22.67 -15.28
N ARG A 601 -16.35 -23.86 -15.86
CA ARG A 601 -16.31 -25.14 -15.12
C ARG A 601 -14.95 -25.41 -14.48
N LEU A 602 -13.87 -25.21 -15.25
CA LEU A 602 -12.50 -25.38 -14.75
C LEU A 602 -12.11 -24.30 -13.73
N SER A 603 -12.69 -23.09 -13.84
CA SER A 603 -12.48 -22.03 -12.86
C SER A 603 -13.06 -22.38 -11.50
N ARG A 604 -14.25 -22.99 -11.44
CA ARG A 604 -14.85 -23.49 -10.19
C ARG A 604 -13.98 -24.56 -9.55
N ALA A 605 -13.61 -25.59 -10.32
CA ALA A 605 -12.73 -26.66 -9.82
C ALA A 605 -11.37 -26.15 -9.31
N SER A 606 -10.82 -25.10 -9.93
CA SER A 606 -9.58 -24.45 -9.46
C SER A 606 -9.80 -23.64 -8.18
N GLN A 607 -10.95 -22.99 -8.00
CA GLN A 607 -11.30 -22.27 -6.77
C GLN A 607 -11.50 -23.23 -5.60
N ASP A 608 -12.16 -24.37 -5.83
CA ASP A 608 -12.39 -25.40 -4.81
C ASP A 608 -11.05 -25.91 -4.24
N ARG A 609 -10.06 -26.19 -5.10
CA ARG A 609 -8.72 -26.63 -4.65
C ARG A 609 -7.93 -25.56 -3.89
N ILE A 610 -8.14 -24.28 -4.21
CA ILE A 610 -7.56 -23.17 -3.45
C ILE A 610 -8.22 -23.09 -2.07
N ALA A 611 -9.55 -23.26 -2.00
CA ALA A 611 -10.28 -23.28 -0.74
C ALA A 611 -9.82 -24.41 0.20
N ASP A 612 -9.58 -25.61 -0.34
CA ASP A 612 -9.03 -26.75 0.42
C ASP A 612 -7.66 -26.41 1.04
N ALA A 613 -6.75 -25.80 0.26
CA ALA A 613 -5.44 -25.38 0.74
C ALA A 613 -5.52 -24.25 1.79
N SER A 614 -6.43 -23.29 1.60
CA SER A 614 -6.68 -22.22 2.57
C SER A 614 -7.30 -22.73 3.87
N ALA A 615 -8.21 -23.71 3.80
CA ALA A 615 -8.80 -24.34 4.97
C ALA A 615 -7.73 -25.06 5.81
N LEU A 616 -6.85 -25.82 5.15
CA LEU A 616 -5.71 -26.46 5.80
C LEU A 616 -4.78 -25.44 6.48
N ALA A 617 -4.40 -24.37 5.79
CA ALA A 617 -3.57 -23.33 6.37
C ALA A 617 -4.24 -22.64 7.56
N GLY A 618 -5.54 -22.38 7.48
CA GLY A 618 -6.33 -21.82 8.58
C GLY A 618 -6.35 -22.71 9.82
N GLU A 619 -6.54 -24.03 9.63
CA GLU A 619 -6.49 -25.02 10.71
C GLU A 619 -5.10 -25.07 11.36
N THR A 620 -4.03 -25.20 10.56
CA THR A 620 -2.64 -25.28 11.05
C THR A 620 -2.21 -24.01 11.78
N LEU A 621 -2.49 -22.82 11.21
CA LEU A 621 -2.12 -21.54 11.83
C LEU A 621 -2.96 -21.23 13.07
N GLY A 622 -4.24 -21.61 13.06
CA GLY A 622 -5.10 -21.52 14.24
C GLY A 622 -4.58 -22.38 15.39
N ALA A 623 -3.95 -23.52 15.08
CA ALA A 623 -3.32 -24.43 16.02
C ALA A 623 -1.79 -24.28 16.11
N ILE A 624 -1.21 -23.12 15.77
CA ILE A 624 0.25 -22.96 15.63
C ILE A 624 1.04 -23.33 16.89
N GLN A 625 0.49 -23.05 18.07
CA GLN A 625 1.11 -23.42 19.35
C GLN A 625 1.20 -24.95 19.51
N ILE A 626 0.19 -25.70 19.05
CA ILE A 626 0.21 -27.17 19.05
C ILE A 626 1.25 -27.67 18.04
N VAL A 627 1.24 -27.13 16.82
CA VAL A 627 2.20 -27.50 15.78
C VAL A 627 3.64 -27.28 16.23
N GLN A 628 3.91 -26.16 16.93
CA GLN A 628 5.23 -25.85 17.49
C GLN A 628 5.55 -26.72 18.72
N ALA A 629 4.60 -26.93 19.63
CA ALA A 629 4.80 -27.75 20.82
C ALA A 629 5.14 -29.21 20.47
N PHE A 630 4.54 -29.77 19.42
CA PHE A 630 4.84 -31.10 18.90
C PHE A 630 5.90 -31.12 17.80
N ASN A 631 6.50 -29.96 17.50
CA ASN A 631 7.53 -29.78 16.46
C ASN A 631 7.15 -30.37 15.09
N ARG A 632 5.87 -30.23 14.69
CA ARG A 632 5.31 -30.75 13.44
C ARG A 632 5.33 -29.76 12.27
N GLY A 633 6.02 -28.63 12.42
CA GLY A 633 6.16 -27.62 11.36
C GLY A 633 6.55 -28.18 9.99
N PRO A 634 7.59 -29.03 9.87
CA PRO A 634 7.98 -29.61 8.58
C PRO A 634 6.92 -30.54 7.97
N TRP A 635 6.15 -31.26 8.79
CA TRP A 635 5.11 -32.18 8.33
C TRP A 635 3.90 -31.42 7.77
N GLU A 636 3.44 -30.39 8.48
CA GLU A 636 2.35 -29.53 8.02
C GLU A 636 2.76 -28.73 6.78
N ALA A 637 4.01 -28.26 6.71
CA ALA A 637 4.54 -27.60 5.52
C ALA A 637 4.49 -28.52 4.28
N ALA A 638 4.82 -29.81 4.42
CA ALA A 638 4.73 -30.78 3.32
C ALA A 638 3.28 -31.05 2.89
N ARG A 639 2.35 -31.15 3.85
CA ARG A 639 0.91 -31.33 3.58
C ARG A 639 0.32 -30.12 2.86
N PHE A 640 0.70 -28.91 3.27
CA PHE A 640 0.32 -27.68 2.57
C PHE A 640 0.92 -27.59 1.17
N ALA A 641 2.20 -27.94 1.00
CA ALA A 641 2.85 -27.96 -0.31
C ALA A 641 2.13 -28.90 -1.30
N ALA A 642 1.70 -30.09 -0.85
CA ALA A 642 0.93 -31.02 -1.68
C ALA A 642 -0.45 -30.46 -2.09
N ALA A 643 -1.16 -29.79 -1.16
CA ALA A 643 -2.42 -29.14 -1.47
C ALA A 643 -2.24 -27.96 -2.45
N ALA A 644 -1.18 -27.18 -2.28
CA ALA A 644 -0.82 -26.09 -3.18
C ALA A 644 -0.49 -26.59 -4.61
N GLU A 645 0.19 -27.72 -4.75
CA GLU A 645 0.51 -28.30 -6.05
C GLU A 645 -0.76 -28.77 -6.79
N LEU A 646 -1.70 -29.41 -6.09
CA LEU A 646 -3.00 -29.78 -6.68
C LEU A 646 -3.80 -28.57 -7.15
N ALA A 647 -3.74 -27.46 -6.39
CA ALA A 647 -4.34 -26.19 -6.80
C ALA A 647 -3.64 -25.60 -8.03
N PHE A 648 -2.31 -25.69 -8.10
CA PHE A 648 -1.52 -25.28 -9.26
C PHE A 648 -1.91 -26.08 -10.52
N GLU A 649 -1.97 -27.40 -10.46
CA GLU A 649 -2.37 -28.24 -11.60
C GLU A 649 -3.79 -27.92 -12.12
N ALA A 650 -4.75 -27.72 -11.21
CA ALA A 650 -6.10 -27.30 -11.56
C ALA A 650 -6.10 -25.92 -12.25
N ALA A 651 -5.30 -24.98 -11.73
CA ALA A 651 -5.12 -23.67 -12.34
C ALA A 651 -4.45 -23.75 -13.72
N THR A 652 -3.43 -24.60 -13.93
CA THR A 652 -2.77 -24.76 -15.23
C THR A 652 -3.74 -25.30 -16.29
N ARG A 653 -4.60 -26.27 -15.95
CA ARG A 653 -5.65 -26.77 -16.85
C ARG A 653 -6.62 -25.65 -17.27
N ARG A 654 -7.05 -24.82 -16.33
CA ARG A 654 -7.88 -23.63 -16.60
C ARG A 654 -7.14 -22.63 -17.50
N VAL A 655 -5.87 -22.33 -17.20
CA VAL A 655 -5.04 -21.38 -17.94
C VAL A 655 -4.84 -21.83 -19.38
N ARG A 656 -4.58 -23.11 -19.66
CA ARG A 656 -4.43 -23.63 -21.03
C ARG A 656 -5.69 -23.42 -21.87
N VAL A 657 -6.87 -23.74 -21.33
CA VAL A 657 -8.14 -23.54 -22.05
C VAL A 657 -8.44 -22.04 -22.24
N ARG A 658 -8.13 -21.20 -21.25
CA ARG A 658 -8.28 -19.74 -21.36
C ARG A 658 -7.32 -19.13 -22.38
N ALA A 659 -6.07 -19.59 -22.43
CA ALA A 659 -5.09 -19.13 -23.42
C ALA A 659 -5.53 -19.46 -24.85
N ALA A 660 -6.05 -20.68 -25.07
CA ALA A 660 -6.62 -21.07 -26.36
C ALA A 660 -7.84 -20.20 -26.73
N LEU A 661 -8.74 -19.93 -25.76
CA LEU A 661 -9.86 -19.02 -25.96
C LEU A 661 -9.41 -17.62 -26.37
N THR A 662 -8.40 -17.06 -25.69
CA THR A 662 -7.83 -15.75 -26.03
C THR A 662 -7.24 -15.74 -27.45
N ALA A 663 -6.47 -16.75 -27.82
CA ALA A 663 -5.90 -16.85 -29.17
C ALA A 663 -6.99 -16.91 -30.25
N ILE A 664 -8.01 -17.75 -30.05
CA ILE A 664 -9.17 -17.86 -30.96
C ILE A 664 -9.91 -16.52 -31.06
N ALA A 665 -10.15 -15.85 -29.93
CA ALA A 665 -10.83 -14.55 -29.93
C ALA A 665 -10.02 -13.46 -30.66
N ILE A 666 -8.71 -13.43 -30.52
CA ILE A 666 -7.83 -12.48 -31.23
C ILE A 666 -7.88 -12.76 -32.74
N VAL A 667 -7.65 -14.01 -33.16
CA VAL A 667 -7.66 -14.39 -34.58
C VAL A 667 -9.01 -14.07 -35.23
N LEU A 668 -10.12 -14.41 -34.56
CA LEU A 668 -11.45 -14.12 -35.08
C LEU A 668 -11.71 -12.61 -35.15
N SER A 669 -11.44 -11.85 -34.08
CA SER A 669 -11.70 -10.39 -34.05
C SER A 669 -10.85 -9.61 -35.07
N PHE A 670 -9.54 -9.87 -35.13
CA PHE A 670 -8.68 -9.24 -36.15
C PHE A 670 -9.01 -9.73 -37.56
N GLY A 671 -9.42 -10.99 -37.71
CA GLY A 671 -9.92 -11.52 -38.97
C GLY A 671 -11.14 -10.74 -39.48
N VAL A 672 -12.09 -10.41 -38.61
CA VAL A 672 -13.24 -9.56 -38.95
C VAL A 672 -12.77 -8.17 -39.38
N ILE A 673 -11.88 -7.53 -38.63
CA ILE A 673 -11.35 -6.19 -38.95
C ILE A 673 -10.67 -6.19 -40.32
N VAL A 674 -9.75 -7.14 -40.58
CA VAL A 674 -9.03 -7.25 -41.85
C VAL A 674 -10.00 -7.52 -43.01
N PHE A 675 -11.00 -8.38 -42.81
CA PHE A 675 -12.00 -8.67 -43.84
C PHE A 675 -12.86 -7.46 -44.19
N VAL A 676 -13.32 -6.71 -43.18
CA VAL A 676 -14.10 -5.48 -43.36
C VAL A 676 -13.25 -4.39 -44.01
N LEU A 677 -12.00 -4.20 -43.56
CA LEU A 677 -11.07 -3.23 -44.16
C LEU A 677 -10.74 -3.56 -45.61
N ARG A 678 -10.49 -4.83 -45.94
CA ARG A 678 -10.25 -5.27 -47.33
C ARG A 678 -11.45 -4.96 -48.21
N SER A 679 -12.67 -5.18 -47.71
CA SER A 679 -13.91 -4.89 -48.43
C SER A 679 -14.09 -3.38 -48.62
N GLY A 680 -13.89 -2.58 -47.56
CA GLY A 680 -13.97 -1.12 -47.63
C GLY A 680 -12.90 -0.49 -48.51
N ALA A 681 -11.67 -0.99 -48.48
CA ALA A 681 -10.59 -0.56 -49.38
C ALA A 681 -10.93 -0.86 -50.85
N GLY A 682 -11.59 -2.00 -51.12
CA GLY A 682 -12.15 -2.31 -52.44
C GLY A 682 -13.15 -1.26 -52.92
N SER A 683 -14.08 -0.84 -52.06
CA SER A 683 -15.04 0.24 -52.35
C SER A 683 -14.38 1.60 -52.55
N VAL A 684 -13.27 1.89 -51.85
CA VAL A 684 -12.48 3.12 -52.08
C VAL A 684 -11.80 3.10 -53.44
N LEU A 685 -11.20 1.96 -53.82
CA LEU A 685 -10.57 1.79 -55.13
C LEU A 685 -11.58 1.82 -56.29
N ALA A 686 -12.81 1.38 -56.05
CA ALA A 686 -13.92 1.47 -57.01
C ALA A 686 -14.50 2.89 -57.14
N GLY A 687 -14.17 3.81 -56.22
CA GLY A 687 -14.66 5.19 -56.20
C GLY A 687 -15.98 5.39 -55.45
N ASP A 688 -16.55 4.33 -54.86
CA ASP A 688 -17.84 4.35 -54.15
C ASP A 688 -17.72 4.96 -52.73
N LEU A 689 -16.53 4.94 -52.13
CA LEU A 689 -16.26 5.42 -50.77
C LEU A 689 -15.00 6.29 -50.75
N SER A 690 -14.99 7.37 -49.95
CA SER A 690 -13.76 8.15 -49.74
C SER A 690 -12.88 7.52 -48.67
N ALA A 691 -11.55 7.69 -48.78
CA ALA A 691 -10.60 7.23 -47.76
C ALA A 691 -10.87 7.86 -46.38
N GLY A 692 -11.39 9.11 -46.34
CA GLY A 692 -11.77 9.80 -45.10
C GLY A 692 -12.97 9.16 -44.41
N LEU A 693 -14.00 8.76 -45.16
CA LEU A 693 -15.17 8.07 -44.62
C LEU A 693 -14.80 6.66 -44.12
N LEU A 694 -13.90 5.95 -44.81
CA LEU A 694 -13.37 4.67 -44.33
C LEU A 694 -12.61 4.84 -42.99
N ALA A 695 -11.77 5.88 -42.86
CA ALA A 695 -11.06 6.16 -41.61
C ALA A 695 -12.02 6.52 -40.46
N GLN A 696 -13.05 7.33 -40.75
CA GLN A 696 -14.12 7.67 -39.81
C GLN A 696 -14.90 6.42 -39.36
N PHE A 697 -15.23 5.52 -40.29
CA PHE A 697 -15.89 4.25 -39.99
C PHE A 697 -15.05 3.37 -39.04
N VAL A 698 -13.74 3.26 -39.29
CA VAL A 698 -12.80 2.51 -38.44
C VAL A 698 -12.72 3.12 -37.03
N LEU A 699 -12.68 4.45 -36.93
CA LEU A 699 -12.69 5.14 -35.63
C LEU A 699 -13.95 4.82 -34.83
N TYR A 700 -15.14 4.88 -35.46
CA TYR A 700 -16.38 4.52 -34.79
C TYR A 700 -16.44 3.03 -34.43
N ALA A 701 -15.92 2.15 -35.28
CA ALA A 701 -15.81 0.72 -34.97
C ALA A 701 -14.94 0.45 -33.74
N ALA A 702 -13.83 1.16 -33.59
CA ALA A 702 -12.97 1.08 -32.40
C ALA A 702 -13.69 1.58 -31.14
N LEU A 703 -14.42 2.70 -31.22
CA LEU A 703 -15.22 3.23 -30.12
C LEU A 703 -16.34 2.26 -29.71
N LEU A 704 -17.03 1.65 -30.68
CA LEU A 704 -18.05 0.64 -30.44
C LEU A 704 -17.47 -0.60 -29.75
N ALA A 705 -16.33 -1.11 -30.22
CA ALA A 705 -15.65 -2.25 -29.61
C ALA A 705 -15.21 -1.96 -28.17
N GLY A 706 -14.65 -0.77 -27.92
CA GLY A 706 -14.28 -0.32 -26.57
C GLY A 706 -15.49 -0.20 -25.64
N ALA A 707 -16.60 0.36 -26.15
CA ALA A 707 -17.85 0.47 -25.40
C ALA A 707 -18.43 -0.90 -25.01
N ILE A 708 -18.45 -1.86 -25.95
CA ILE A 708 -18.91 -3.24 -25.69
C ILE A 708 -18.04 -3.91 -24.62
N GLY A 709 -16.71 -3.74 -24.70
CA GLY A 709 -15.77 -4.25 -23.70
C GLY A 709 -16.05 -3.70 -22.30
N ALA A 710 -16.21 -2.38 -22.19
CA ALA A 710 -16.52 -1.74 -20.91
C ALA A 710 -17.89 -2.16 -20.34
N ILE A 711 -18.91 -2.34 -21.18
CA ILE A 711 -20.22 -2.84 -20.73
C ILE A 711 -20.10 -4.27 -20.19
N ALA A 712 -19.29 -5.14 -20.82
CA ALA A 712 -19.08 -6.49 -20.35
C ALA A 712 -18.42 -6.54 -18.95
N GLU A 713 -17.49 -5.62 -18.66
CA GLU A 713 -16.91 -5.46 -17.32
C GLU A 713 -17.97 -5.03 -16.29
N VAL A 714 -18.79 -4.04 -16.63
CA VAL A 714 -19.86 -3.53 -15.76
C VAL A 714 -20.89 -4.61 -15.41
N ILE A 715 -21.27 -5.48 -16.36
CA ILE A 715 -22.15 -6.63 -16.07
C ILE A 715 -21.54 -7.54 -15.01
N GLY A 716 -20.22 -7.77 -15.07
CA GLY A 716 -19.50 -8.54 -14.06
C GLY A 716 -19.54 -7.88 -12.68
N ASP A 717 -19.43 -6.56 -12.62
CA ASP A 717 -19.49 -5.79 -11.38
C ASP A 717 -20.90 -5.83 -10.76
N ILE A 718 -21.94 -5.66 -11.58
CA ILE A 718 -23.35 -5.77 -11.17
C ILE A 718 -23.61 -7.13 -10.51
N GLN A 719 -23.16 -8.24 -11.12
CA GLN A 719 -23.37 -9.58 -10.56
C GLN A 719 -22.70 -9.77 -9.20
N ARG A 720 -21.49 -9.23 -9.00
CA ARG A 720 -20.78 -9.31 -7.71
C ARG A 720 -21.46 -8.46 -6.64
N ALA A 721 -21.84 -7.24 -7.00
CA ALA A 721 -22.52 -6.32 -6.10
C ALA A 721 -23.92 -6.81 -5.71
N ALA A 722 -24.65 -7.48 -6.62
CA ALA A 722 -25.95 -8.08 -6.31
C ALA A 722 -25.83 -9.16 -5.21
N GLY A 723 -24.85 -10.06 -5.30
CA GLY A 723 -24.62 -11.07 -4.26
C GLY A 723 -24.16 -10.47 -2.93
N ALA A 724 -23.41 -9.38 -2.95
CA ALA A 724 -23.04 -8.63 -1.75
C ALA A 724 -24.26 -7.94 -1.12
N ALA A 725 -25.09 -7.29 -1.93
CA ALA A 725 -26.30 -6.62 -1.47
C ALA A 725 -27.30 -7.61 -0.83
N GLU A 726 -27.45 -8.82 -1.37
CA GLU A 726 -28.29 -9.87 -0.77
C GLU A 726 -27.83 -10.24 0.65
N ARG A 727 -26.53 -10.47 0.86
CA ARG A 727 -25.97 -10.77 2.18
C ARG A 727 -26.07 -9.62 3.17
N LEU A 728 -25.96 -8.37 2.69
CA LEU A 728 -26.14 -7.18 3.52
C LEU A 728 -27.62 -6.99 3.90
N SER A 729 -28.55 -7.24 2.97
CA SER A 729 -30.00 -7.20 3.23
C SER A 729 -30.37 -8.22 4.30
N GLN A 730 -29.84 -9.45 4.23
CA GLN A 730 -30.06 -10.46 5.27
C GLN A 730 -29.69 -9.97 6.68
N LEU A 731 -28.63 -9.15 6.82
CA LEU A 731 -28.27 -8.55 8.11
C LEU A 731 -29.19 -7.40 8.50
N LEU A 732 -29.60 -6.58 7.53
CA LEU A 732 -30.51 -5.44 7.77
C LEU A 732 -31.91 -5.92 8.17
N ASP A 733 -32.38 -6.98 7.53
CA ASP A 733 -33.70 -7.57 7.73
C ASP A 733 -33.75 -8.52 8.96
N ALA A 734 -32.59 -8.94 9.50
CA ALA A 734 -32.52 -9.80 10.68
C ALA A 734 -33.21 -9.15 11.88
N THR A 735 -34.20 -9.82 12.46
CA THR A 735 -34.93 -9.36 13.65
C THR A 735 -34.45 -10.08 14.90
N PRO A 736 -34.15 -9.37 16.01
CA PRO A 736 -33.79 -10.02 17.27
C PRO A 736 -34.95 -10.85 17.81
N ALA A 737 -34.65 -12.00 18.40
CA ALA A 737 -35.64 -12.86 19.03
C ALA A 737 -36.11 -12.34 20.40
N ILE A 738 -35.36 -11.43 21.03
CA ILE A 738 -35.60 -10.94 22.39
C ILE A 738 -35.65 -9.40 22.40
N GLY A 739 -36.72 -8.81 22.95
CA GLY A 739 -36.86 -7.36 23.22
C GLY A 739 -38.03 -6.66 22.49
N LEU A 740 -38.21 -5.36 22.73
CA LEU A 740 -39.34 -4.52 22.29
C LEU A 740 -39.74 -4.65 20.80
N ARG A 741 -38.81 -5.00 19.91
CA ARG A 741 -39.07 -5.22 18.48
C ARG A 741 -39.57 -6.63 18.15
N ALA A 742 -39.18 -7.65 18.92
CA ALA A 742 -39.74 -9.00 18.82
C ALA A 742 -41.23 -8.98 19.20
N ASP A 743 -41.57 -8.24 20.25
CA ASP A 743 -42.95 -8.05 20.72
C ASP A 743 -43.80 -7.31 19.66
N ARG A 744 -43.26 -6.23 19.04
CA ARG A 744 -43.93 -5.53 17.91
C ARG A 744 -44.11 -6.39 16.65
N ALA A 745 -43.17 -7.28 16.35
CA ALA A 745 -43.25 -8.18 15.20
C ALA A 745 -44.22 -9.36 15.44
N ALA A 746 -44.37 -9.79 16.70
CA ALA A 746 -45.38 -10.76 17.13
C ALA A 746 -46.80 -10.15 17.08
N ASP A 747 -46.97 -8.92 17.57
CA ASP A 747 -48.25 -8.20 17.54
C ASP A 747 -48.72 -7.89 16.10
N SER A 748 -47.80 -7.55 15.20
CA SER A 748 -48.11 -7.28 13.79
C SER A 748 -48.61 -8.51 13.01
N ARG A 749 -48.44 -9.73 13.56
CA ARG A 749 -48.94 -10.98 12.96
C ARG A 749 -50.26 -11.47 13.56
N HIS A 750 -50.81 -10.80 14.59
CA HIS A 750 -51.97 -11.32 15.31
C HIS A 750 -53.15 -10.37 15.56
N ASN A 751 -53.13 -9.08 15.19
CA ASN A 751 -54.36 -8.28 15.10
C ASN A 751 -54.17 -6.96 14.35
N ALA A 752 -54.85 -6.80 13.21
CA ALA A 752 -55.18 -5.49 12.65
C ALA A 752 -56.51 -5.05 13.29
N ASP A 753 -56.44 -4.35 14.44
CA ASP A 753 -57.48 -3.47 15.02
C ASP A 753 -57.34 -3.32 16.56
N VAL A 754 -56.13 -3.14 17.09
CA VAL A 754 -55.96 -2.61 18.46
C VAL A 754 -54.89 -1.52 18.44
N ALA A 755 -55.32 -0.29 18.75
CA ALA A 755 -54.46 0.88 18.92
C ALA A 755 -53.34 0.60 19.94
N PRO A 756 -52.15 1.21 19.80
CA PRO A 756 -50.96 0.85 20.56
C PRO A 756 -51.19 1.15 22.04
N HIS A 757 -51.41 0.09 22.84
CA HIS A 757 -51.11 0.18 24.26
C HIS A 757 -49.59 0.18 24.36
N ALA A 758 -49.03 1.38 24.47
CA ALA A 758 -47.75 1.53 25.14
C ALA A 758 -47.94 0.88 26.52
N THR A 759 -47.50 -0.37 26.69
CA THR A 759 -47.25 -0.91 28.01
C THR A 759 -46.12 -0.06 28.57
N ALA A 760 -46.51 1.02 29.24
CA ALA A 760 -45.73 1.62 30.28
C ALA A 760 -45.15 0.46 31.09
N THR A 761 -43.82 0.41 31.22
CA THR A 761 -43.18 -0.34 32.29
C THR A 761 -44.03 -0.10 33.53
N PRO A 762 -44.62 -1.13 34.16
CA PRO A 762 -45.46 -0.91 35.32
C PRO A 762 -44.64 -0.05 36.30
N PRO A 763 -45.22 1.02 36.88
CA PRO A 763 -44.52 1.79 37.90
C PRO A 763 -44.13 0.79 38.97
N ILE A 764 -42.83 0.59 39.13
CA ILE A 764 -42.28 -0.33 40.13
C ILE A 764 -42.75 0.25 41.46
N ALA A 765 -43.71 -0.42 42.08
CA ALA A 765 -44.29 0.04 43.32
C ALA A 765 -43.16 0.21 44.34
N GLU A 766 -43.10 1.38 44.99
CA GLU A 766 -42.31 1.66 46.20
C GLU A 766 -42.72 0.78 47.42
N HIS A 767 -43.47 -0.30 47.17
CA HIS A 767 -43.79 -1.35 48.13
C HIS A 767 -43.07 -2.62 47.71
N ARG A 768 -41.80 -2.75 48.16
CA ARG A 768 -41.23 -4.06 48.48
C ARG A 768 -42.22 -4.77 49.41
N ALA A 769 -43.07 -5.64 48.89
CA ALA A 769 -43.61 -6.68 49.73
C ALA A 769 -42.40 -7.52 50.15
N ALA A 770 -41.99 -7.45 51.42
CA ALA A 770 -40.84 -8.15 51.99
C ALA A 770 -40.94 -9.70 51.95
N ARG A 771 -41.74 -10.25 51.03
CA ARG A 771 -42.13 -11.66 50.91
C ARG A 771 -41.81 -12.28 49.56
N GLU A 772 -41.48 -11.50 48.53
CA GLU A 772 -41.13 -12.06 47.22
C GLU A 772 -39.63 -12.37 47.11
N PRO A 773 -39.26 -13.51 46.50
CA PRO A 773 -37.85 -13.83 46.26
C PRO A 773 -37.28 -12.85 45.22
N ALA A 774 -36.04 -12.42 45.45
CA ALA A 774 -35.32 -11.57 44.51
C ALA A 774 -35.20 -12.24 43.13
N ILE A 775 -35.00 -13.56 43.10
CA ILE A 775 -34.99 -14.38 41.89
C ILE A 775 -35.74 -15.69 42.13
N ALA A 776 -36.56 -16.12 41.16
CA ALA A 776 -37.17 -17.45 41.18
C ALA A 776 -37.09 -18.14 39.80
N PHE A 777 -36.61 -19.37 39.80
CA PHE A 777 -36.74 -20.32 38.71
C PHE A 777 -37.90 -21.26 39.04
N ASP A 778 -38.88 -21.35 38.14
CA ASP A 778 -40.03 -22.23 38.26
C ASP A 778 -40.06 -23.22 37.09
N SER A 779 -39.68 -24.47 37.38
CA SER A 779 -39.75 -25.63 36.50
C SER A 779 -39.10 -25.38 35.14
N VAL A 780 -37.96 -24.70 35.14
CA VAL A 780 -37.31 -24.18 33.94
C VAL A 780 -36.65 -25.30 33.15
N THR A 781 -37.02 -25.43 31.88
CA THR A 781 -36.39 -26.34 30.91
C THR A 781 -35.83 -25.54 29.75
N PHE A 782 -34.54 -25.73 29.46
CA PHE A 782 -33.86 -25.06 28.36
C PHE A 782 -32.95 -26.00 27.56
N THR A 783 -33.01 -25.91 26.23
CA THR A 783 -32.17 -26.68 25.29
C THR A 783 -31.51 -25.75 24.27
N TYR A 784 -30.20 -25.91 24.02
CA TYR A 784 -29.52 -25.13 22.97
C TYR A 784 -29.91 -25.65 21.58
N PRO A 785 -30.11 -24.79 20.56
CA PRO A 785 -30.50 -25.23 19.21
C PRO A 785 -29.56 -26.26 18.57
N THR A 786 -28.28 -26.23 18.95
CA THR A 786 -27.22 -27.11 18.44
C THR A 786 -27.13 -28.47 19.15
N ARG A 787 -28.02 -28.77 20.11
CA ARG A 787 -28.01 -29.99 20.92
C ARG A 787 -29.40 -30.57 21.12
N GLU A 788 -29.49 -31.90 21.15
CA GLU A 788 -30.76 -32.60 21.41
C GLU A 788 -31.11 -32.72 22.91
N GLN A 789 -30.11 -32.70 23.80
CA GLN A 789 -30.31 -32.87 25.24
C GLN A 789 -30.51 -31.53 25.95
N PRO A 790 -31.44 -31.43 26.93
CA PRO A 790 -31.67 -30.21 27.70
C PRO A 790 -30.44 -29.83 28.52
N ALA A 791 -30.08 -28.55 28.47
CA ALA A 791 -29.04 -27.98 29.33
C ALA A 791 -29.56 -27.71 30.75
N LEU A 792 -30.86 -27.42 30.88
CA LEU A 792 -31.60 -27.40 32.15
C LEU A 792 -32.90 -28.17 31.96
N GLU A 793 -33.28 -28.99 32.94
CA GLU A 793 -34.48 -29.83 32.91
C GLU A 793 -35.27 -29.66 34.21
N ALA A 794 -36.42 -28.99 34.10
CA ALA A 794 -37.35 -28.71 35.20
C ALA A 794 -36.69 -28.16 36.49
N VAL A 795 -35.76 -27.22 36.35
CA VAL A 795 -35.02 -26.63 37.47
C VAL A 795 -35.88 -25.60 38.21
N SER A 796 -36.01 -25.77 39.53
CA SER A 796 -36.74 -24.86 40.42
C SER A 796 -35.93 -24.45 41.64
N PHE A 797 -35.80 -23.16 41.89
CA PHE A 797 -35.21 -22.59 43.11
C PHE A 797 -35.60 -21.12 43.26
N ALA A 798 -35.53 -20.58 44.48
CA ALA A 798 -35.81 -19.17 44.77
C ALA A 798 -34.71 -18.59 45.66
N VAL A 799 -34.22 -17.39 45.37
CA VAL A 799 -33.16 -16.66 46.08
C VAL A 799 -33.75 -15.45 46.81
N ALA A 800 -33.46 -15.33 48.09
CA ALA A 800 -33.96 -14.23 48.92
C ALA A 800 -33.16 -12.93 48.67
N PRO A 801 -33.75 -11.74 48.89
CA PRO A 801 -33.03 -10.48 48.82
C PRO A 801 -31.82 -10.45 49.77
N GLY A 802 -30.65 -10.10 49.25
CA GLY A 802 -29.38 -10.05 50.00
C GLY A 802 -28.71 -11.42 50.23
N GLU A 803 -29.31 -12.51 49.74
CA GLU A 803 -28.73 -13.86 49.86
C GLU A 803 -27.59 -14.07 48.86
N THR A 804 -26.51 -14.69 49.30
CA THR A 804 -25.42 -15.18 48.45
C THR A 804 -25.56 -16.68 48.18
N VAL A 805 -25.82 -17.04 46.93
CA VAL A 805 -26.05 -18.43 46.49
C VAL A 805 -24.95 -18.92 45.56
N ALA A 806 -24.35 -20.06 45.89
CA ALA A 806 -23.32 -20.71 45.07
C ALA A 806 -23.90 -21.83 44.19
N LEU A 807 -23.66 -21.76 42.88
CA LEU A 807 -23.94 -22.82 41.91
C LEU A 807 -22.70 -23.72 41.77
N VAL A 808 -22.86 -25.01 42.13
CA VAL A 808 -21.79 -26.01 42.12
C VAL A 808 -22.19 -27.20 41.25
N GLY A 809 -21.23 -27.81 40.55
CA GLY A 809 -21.49 -29.03 39.78
C GLY A 809 -20.42 -29.28 38.72
N PRO A 810 -20.40 -30.48 38.09
CA PRO A 810 -19.44 -30.81 37.04
C PRO A 810 -19.47 -29.85 35.84
N SER A 811 -18.42 -29.81 35.04
CA SER A 811 -18.43 -29.08 33.76
C SER A 811 -19.59 -29.59 32.88
N GLY A 812 -20.33 -28.67 32.27
CA GLY A 812 -21.52 -29.00 31.47
C GLY A 812 -22.80 -29.27 32.25
N SER A 813 -22.85 -29.00 33.57
CA SER A 813 -24.06 -29.22 34.39
C SER A 813 -25.18 -28.18 34.22
N GLY A 814 -24.98 -27.13 33.43
CA GLY A 814 -25.97 -26.06 33.18
C GLY A 814 -25.77 -24.76 33.96
N LYS A 815 -24.69 -24.62 34.76
CA LYS A 815 -24.40 -23.41 35.57
C LYS A 815 -24.40 -22.10 34.77
N SER A 816 -23.60 -22.01 33.71
CA SER A 816 -23.55 -20.81 32.86
C SER A 816 -24.86 -20.56 32.11
N THR A 817 -25.65 -21.61 31.85
CA THR A 817 -26.99 -21.48 31.25
C THR A 817 -27.96 -20.75 32.19
N VAL A 818 -27.86 -20.95 33.50
CA VAL A 818 -28.63 -20.17 34.50
C VAL A 818 -28.37 -18.67 34.34
N PHE A 819 -27.10 -18.27 34.19
CA PHE A 819 -26.73 -16.86 33.99
C PHE A 819 -27.23 -16.32 32.65
N GLN A 820 -27.15 -17.10 31.57
CA GLN A 820 -27.67 -16.69 30.26
C GLN A 820 -29.19 -16.44 30.28
N LEU A 821 -29.96 -17.25 31.03
CA LEU A 821 -31.40 -17.05 31.20
C LEU A 821 -31.71 -15.83 32.09
N LEU A 822 -30.93 -15.61 33.17
CA LEU A 822 -31.08 -14.44 34.04
C LEU A 822 -30.80 -13.11 33.33
N LEU A 823 -29.79 -13.07 32.46
CA LEU A 823 -29.47 -11.92 31.61
C LEU A 823 -30.45 -11.78 30.43
N ARG A 824 -31.39 -12.72 30.29
CA ARG A 824 -32.29 -12.86 29.16
C ARG A 824 -31.55 -12.77 27.84
N PHE A 825 -30.41 -13.45 27.75
CA PHE A 825 -29.75 -13.73 26.47
C PHE A 825 -30.46 -14.84 25.71
N ARG A 826 -31.25 -15.64 26.44
CA ARG A 826 -32.18 -16.64 25.93
C ARG A 826 -33.42 -16.68 26.81
N ASP A 827 -34.55 -17.06 26.21
CA ASP A 827 -35.77 -17.38 26.94
C ASP A 827 -35.88 -18.92 27.11
N PRO A 828 -36.42 -19.40 28.23
CA PRO A 828 -36.63 -20.83 28.44
C PRO A 828 -37.76 -21.38 27.56
N GLN A 829 -37.63 -22.63 27.08
CA GLN A 829 -38.68 -23.29 26.31
C GLN A 829 -39.89 -23.70 27.16
N ALA A 830 -39.67 -24.03 28.44
CA ALA A 830 -40.74 -24.30 29.40
C ALA A 830 -40.38 -23.77 30.80
N GLY A 831 -41.40 -23.47 31.61
CA GLY A 831 -41.24 -22.82 32.92
C GLY A 831 -41.14 -21.29 32.83
N ALA A 832 -40.69 -20.67 33.93
CA ALA A 832 -40.50 -19.23 34.01
C ALA A 832 -39.30 -18.87 34.89
N VAL A 833 -38.59 -17.81 34.51
CA VAL A 833 -37.60 -17.14 35.37
C VAL A 833 -38.21 -15.80 35.78
N ARG A 834 -38.16 -15.48 37.08
CA ARG A 834 -38.78 -14.27 37.64
C ARG A 834 -37.79 -13.48 38.47
N MET A 835 -37.92 -12.15 38.45
CA MET A 835 -37.23 -11.21 39.34
C MET A 835 -38.30 -10.37 40.03
N ASP A 836 -38.31 -10.38 41.36
CA ASP A 836 -39.37 -9.75 42.19
C ASP A 836 -40.78 -10.12 41.72
N GLY A 837 -41.01 -11.43 41.55
CA GLY A 837 -42.31 -11.98 41.14
C GLY A 837 -42.68 -11.81 39.66
N ILE A 838 -42.00 -10.93 38.92
CA ILE A 838 -42.26 -10.62 37.50
C ILE A 838 -41.46 -11.56 36.59
N ASP A 839 -42.13 -12.22 35.63
CA ASP A 839 -41.46 -13.02 34.59
C ASP A 839 -40.52 -12.15 33.76
N LEU A 840 -39.27 -12.59 33.58
CA LEU A 840 -38.27 -11.84 32.82
C LEU A 840 -38.70 -11.54 31.38
N ARG A 841 -39.59 -12.36 30.80
CA ARG A 841 -40.16 -12.14 29.46
C ARG A 841 -41.01 -10.88 29.37
N ALA A 842 -41.62 -10.47 30.48
CA ALA A 842 -42.43 -9.25 30.57
C ALA A 842 -41.59 -7.97 30.80
N LEU A 843 -40.29 -8.11 31.07
CA LEU A 843 -39.38 -6.99 31.30
C LEU A 843 -38.62 -6.63 30.03
N GLU A 844 -38.46 -5.34 29.77
CA GLU A 844 -37.59 -4.86 28.71
C GLU A 844 -36.13 -5.23 29.01
N PRO A 845 -35.37 -5.84 28.07
CA PRO A 845 -34.03 -6.36 28.35
C PRO A 845 -33.03 -5.32 28.86
N ALA A 846 -33.05 -4.06 28.38
CA ALA A 846 -32.15 -3.03 28.88
C ALA A 846 -32.49 -2.64 30.33
N ALA A 847 -33.77 -2.51 30.68
CA ALA A 847 -34.25 -2.26 32.05
C ALA A 847 -33.91 -3.42 33.00
N LEU A 848 -34.07 -4.67 32.55
CA LEU A 848 -33.65 -5.86 33.30
C LEU A 848 -32.14 -5.84 33.55
N ARG A 849 -31.34 -5.69 32.48
CA ARG A 849 -29.88 -5.74 32.58
C ARG A 849 -29.31 -4.55 33.36
N ALA A 850 -30.00 -3.40 33.41
CA ALA A 850 -29.64 -2.27 34.26
C ALA A 850 -29.53 -2.63 35.75
N ARG A 851 -30.34 -3.59 36.21
CA ARG A 851 -30.39 -4.07 37.60
C ARG A 851 -29.40 -5.20 37.90
N ILE A 852 -28.67 -5.69 36.88
CA ILE A 852 -27.77 -6.83 36.97
C ILE A 852 -26.32 -6.41 36.70
N GLY A 853 -25.43 -6.75 37.63
CA GLY A 853 -23.99 -6.67 37.46
C GLY A 853 -23.44 -8.03 37.08
N LEU A 854 -22.56 -8.08 36.08
CA LEU A 854 -21.90 -9.32 35.65
C LEU A 854 -20.39 -9.16 35.74
N VAL A 855 -19.75 -10.10 36.43
CA VAL A 855 -18.31 -10.33 36.35
C VAL A 855 -18.13 -11.69 35.64
N SER A 856 -17.81 -11.64 34.35
CA SER A 856 -17.63 -12.85 33.53
C SER A 856 -16.28 -13.52 33.77
N GLN A 857 -16.21 -14.82 33.47
CA GLN A 857 -14.98 -15.60 33.47
C GLN A 857 -13.91 -14.96 32.57
N ASP A 858 -14.27 -14.62 31.33
CA ASP A 858 -13.43 -13.85 30.41
C ASP A 858 -13.61 -12.35 30.65
N SER A 859 -12.78 -11.77 31.53
CA SER A 859 -12.79 -10.34 31.85
C SER A 859 -12.35 -9.47 30.66
N THR A 860 -13.28 -9.16 29.77
CA THR A 860 -13.03 -8.43 28.53
C THR A 860 -12.87 -6.93 28.79
N VAL A 861 -11.72 -6.41 28.36
CA VAL A 861 -11.37 -4.98 28.40
C VAL A 861 -11.38 -4.45 26.96
N PHE A 862 -12.07 -3.33 26.75
CA PHE A 862 -12.15 -2.67 25.46
C PHE A 862 -10.86 -1.89 25.18
N SER A 863 -10.56 -1.66 23.89
CA SER A 863 -9.42 -0.83 23.46
C SER A 863 -9.71 0.67 23.66
N ALA A 864 -9.93 1.05 24.91
CA ALA A 864 -10.09 2.40 25.41
C ALA A 864 -9.12 2.62 26.58
N ASP A 865 -9.17 3.79 27.19
CA ASP A 865 -8.44 4.04 28.43
C ASP A 865 -9.09 3.34 29.64
N VAL A 866 -8.44 3.41 30.81
CA VAL A 866 -8.92 2.79 32.05
C VAL A 866 -10.24 3.40 32.47
N LEU A 867 -10.34 4.73 32.40
CA LEU A 867 -11.52 5.49 32.83
C LEU A 867 -12.76 5.07 32.04
N ALA A 868 -12.67 5.05 30.70
CA ALA A 868 -13.75 4.64 29.80
C ALA A 868 -14.13 3.17 30.00
N ASN A 869 -13.16 2.30 30.29
CA ASN A 869 -13.45 0.88 30.55
C ASN A 869 -14.27 0.66 31.83
N ILE A 870 -14.02 1.41 32.89
CA ILE A 870 -14.80 1.31 34.13
C ILE A 870 -16.15 2.02 33.95
N ARG A 871 -16.16 3.23 33.37
CA ARG A 871 -17.37 4.00 33.02
C ARG A 871 -18.33 3.26 32.11
N TYR A 872 -17.88 2.26 31.35
CA TYR A 872 -18.76 1.39 30.57
C TYR A 872 -19.87 0.72 31.41
N GLY A 873 -19.69 0.58 32.73
CA GLY A 873 -20.72 0.07 33.63
C GLY A 873 -21.91 1.03 33.80
N ARG A 874 -21.66 2.34 33.77
CA ARG A 874 -22.65 3.41 33.83
C ARG A 874 -22.09 4.67 33.16
N LEU A 875 -22.56 4.95 31.94
CA LEU A 875 -21.94 5.95 31.05
C LEU A 875 -22.06 7.40 31.54
N ASP A 876 -23.08 7.68 32.34
CA ASP A 876 -23.37 8.96 32.98
C ASP A 876 -22.62 9.18 34.31
N ALA A 877 -21.81 8.22 34.75
CA ALA A 877 -21.04 8.33 35.99
C ALA A 877 -19.90 9.36 35.91
N THR A 878 -19.71 10.15 36.98
CA THR A 878 -18.63 11.14 37.06
C THR A 878 -17.25 10.47 37.18
N ASP A 879 -16.17 11.24 37.01
CA ASP A 879 -14.81 10.73 37.22
C ASP A 879 -14.63 10.27 38.68
N GLU A 880 -15.20 10.97 39.65
CA GLU A 880 -15.14 10.62 41.07
C GLU A 880 -15.79 9.27 41.38
N GLU A 881 -16.98 9.02 40.83
CA GLU A 881 -17.69 7.75 41.00
C GLU A 881 -16.91 6.59 40.39
N VAL A 882 -16.28 6.81 39.22
CA VAL A 882 -15.42 5.81 38.57
C VAL A 882 -14.19 5.51 39.44
N MET A 883 -13.58 6.53 40.04
CA MET A 883 -12.42 6.35 40.93
C MET A 883 -12.81 5.63 42.22
N GLU A 884 -14.00 5.88 42.76
CA GLU A 884 -14.51 5.17 43.95
C GLU A 884 -14.78 3.70 43.64
N ALA A 885 -15.42 3.40 42.51
CA ALA A 885 -15.62 2.01 42.07
C ALA A 885 -14.30 1.26 41.86
N ALA A 886 -13.28 1.94 41.32
CA ALA A 886 -11.93 1.38 41.19
C ALA A 886 -11.27 1.13 42.55
N ARG A 887 -11.48 2.00 43.54
CA ARG A 887 -10.97 1.84 44.92
C ARG A 887 -11.61 0.63 45.60
N ALA A 888 -12.94 0.53 45.54
CA ALA A 888 -13.70 -0.61 46.06
C ALA A 888 -13.29 -1.94 45.39
N ALA A 889 -12.93 -1.91 44.12
CA ALA A 889 -12.40 -3.07 43.40
C ALA A 889 -10.90 -3.33 43.61
N HIS A 890 -10.24 -2.62 44.54
CA HIS A 890 -8.79 -2.68 44.76
C HIS A 890 -7.94 -2.46 43.50
N ALA A 891 -8.44 -1.69 42.51
CA ALA A 891 -7.76 -1.45 41.25
C ALA A 891 -6.82 -0.24 41.27
N LEU A 892 -7.00 0.68 42.24
CA LEU A 892 -6.29 1.97 42.28
C LEU A 892 -4.75 1.81 42.25
N GLU A 893 -4.21 0.88 43.04
CA GLU A 893 -2.76 0.70 43.20
C GLU A 893 -2.05 0.39 41.87
N PHE A 894 -2.60 -0.51 41.05
CA PHE A 894 -1.97 -0.83 39.77
C PHE A 894 -2.27 0.22 38.70
N ILE A 895 -3.44 0.88 38.76
CA ILE A 895 -3.79 1.98 37.86
C ILE A 895 -2.80 3.13 38.04
N GLU A 896 -2.44 3.48 39.27
CA GLU A 896 -1.46 4.54 39.57
C GLU A 896 -0.04 4.24 39.06
N ARG A 897 0.29 2.94 38.92
CA ARG A 897 1.58 2.48 38.36
C ARG A 897 1.61 2.46 36.84
N LEU A 898 0.47 2.62 36.17
CA LEU A 898 0.44 2.69 34.71
C LEU A 898 1.06 4.01 34.21
N PRO A 899 1.74 4.02 33.05
CA PRO A 899 2.47 5.20 32.57
C PRO A 899 1.62 6.47 32.42
N GLN A 900 0.34 6.35 32.03
CA GLN A 900 -0.61 7.46 31.92
C GLN A 900 -1.78 7.35 32.92
N ARG A 901 -1.65 6.48 33.94
CA ARG A 901 -2.68 6.23 34.96
C ARG A 901 -4.05 5.97 34.32
N TRP A 902 -5.05 6.79 34.63
CA TRP A 902 -6.44 6.71 34.14
C TRP A 902 -6.57 6.81 32.61
N SER A 903 -5.68 7.56 31.95
CA SER A 903 -5.68 7.75 30.50
C SER A 903 -4.86 6.68 29.75
N THR A 904 -4.40 5.63 30.44
CA THR A 904 -3.60 4.57 29.83
C THR A 904 -4.46 3.76 28.86
N ALA A 905 -4.13 3.79 27.57
CA ALA A 905 -4.76 2.96 26.56
C ALA A 905 -4.46 1.47 26.81
N LEU A 906 -5.49 0.68 27.09
CA LEU A 906 -5.37 -0.73 27.48
C LEU A 906 -5.18 -1.67 26.28
N GLY A 907 -5.46 -1.19 25.06
CA GLY A 907 -5.33 -1.95 23.81
C GLY A 907 -6.38 -3.05 23.64
N GLU A 908 -6.35 -3.75 22.52
CA GLU A 908 -7.33 -4.80 22.20
C GLU A 908 -7.30 -5.92 23.26
N ARG A 909 -8.46 -6.24 23.85
CA ARG A 909 -8.63 -7.24 24.93
C ARG A 909 -7.77 -7.02 26.18
N GLY A 910 -7.22 -5.82 26.39
CA GLY A 910 -6.41 -5.53 27.56
C GLY A 910 -5.13 -6.36 27.65
N VAL A 911 -4.48 -6.67 26.51
CA VAL A 911 -3.21 -7.44 26.43
C VAL A 911 -2.11 -6.86 27.32
N ARG A 912 -2.19 -5.57 27.66
CA ARG A 912 -1.25 -4.86 28.55
C ARG A 912 -1.46 -5.11 30.05
N LEU A 913 -2.53 -5.80 30.43
CA LEU A 913 -2.88 -6.09 31.81
C LEU A 913 -2.70 -7.58 32.13
N SER A 914 -2.37 -7.89 33.39
CA SER A 914 -2.44 -9.26 33.90
C SER A 914 -3.90 -9.74 34.00
N GLY A 915 -4.12 -11.05 34.16
CA GLY A 915 -5.45 -11.61 34.37
C GLY A 915 -6.19 -10.96 35.55
N GLY A 916 -5.50 -10.83 36.70
CA GLY A 916 -6.09 -10.25 37.92
C GLY A 916 -6.35 -8.76 37.82
N GLN A 917 -5.57 -8.03 37.02
CA GLN A 917 -5.85 -6.62 36.72
C GLN A 917 -7.09 -6.47 35.86
N ARG A 918 -7.24 -7.27 34.79
CA ARG A 918 -8.46 -7.26 33.96
C ARG A 918 -9.70 -7.59 34.79
N GLN A 919 -9.59 -8.53 35.71
CA GLN A 919 -10.66 -8.95 36.59
C GLN A 919 -11.11 -7.83 37.55
N ARG A 920 -10.16 -7.12 38.18
CA ARG A 920 -10.49 -5.96 39.03
C ARG A 920 -11.11 -4.81 38.24
N ILE A 921 -10.73 -4.59 36.98
CA ILE A 921 -11.44 -3.63 36.10
C ILE A 921 -12.88 -4.09 35.84
N ALA A 922 -13.12 -5.39 35.61
CA ALA A 922 -14.47 -5.92 35.44
C ALA A 922 -15.30 -5.81 36.73
N ILE A 923 -14.70 -6.05 37.91
CA ILE A 923 -15.35 -5.86 39.21
C ILE A 923 -15.69 -4.37 39.42
N ALA A 924 -14.76 -3.45 39.15
CA ALA A 924 -15.02 -2.01 39.24
C ALA A 924 -16.18 -1.59 38.32
N ARG A 925 -16.24 -2.14 37.10
CA ARG A 925 -17.33 -1.92 36.14
C ARG A 925 -18.68 -2.41 36.69
N ALA A 926 -18.70 -3.59 37.32
CA ALA A 926 -19.91 -4.14 37.93
C ALA A 926 -20.35 -3.32 39.16
N LEU A 927 -19.40 -2.89 40.00
CA LEU A 927 -19.64 -2.06 41.18
C LEU A 927 -20.17 -0.68 40.84
N LEU A 928 -19.62 -0.02 39.80
CA LEU A 928 -20.06 1.31 39.36
C LEU A 928 -21.55 1.33 38.97
N ARG A 929 -22.07 0.18 38.49
CA ARG A 929 -23.48 0.04 38.11
C ARG A 929 -24.42 0.01 39.32
N ASP A 930 -23.91 -0.28 40.51
CA ASP A 930 -24.65 -0.54 41.74
C ASP A 930 -25.86 -1.48 41.57
N PRO A 931 -25.62 -2.76 41.18
CA PRO A 931 -26.67 -3.67 40.79
C PRO A 931 -27.43 -4.28 41.98
N GLU A 932 -28.71 -4.58 41.78
CA GLU A 932 -29.54 -5.31 42.75
C GLU A 932 -29.22 -6.82 42.77
N LEU A 933 -28.81 -7.34 41.61
CA LEU A 933 -28.36 -8.72 41.42
C LEU A 933 -26.93 -8.75 40.88
N LEU A 934 -26.01 -9.36 41.62
CA LEU A 934 -24.63 -9.56 41.19
C LEU A 934 -24.43 -11.01 40.72
N LEU A 935 -23.94 -11.17 39.49
CA LEU A 935 -23.60 -12.46 38.88
C LEU A 935 -22.08 -12.58 38.76
N LEU A 936 -21.53 -13.62 39.39
CA LEU A 936 -20.08 -13.88 39.43
C LEU A 936 -19.77 -15.22 38.77
N ASP A 937 -19.10 -15.21 37.62
CA ASP A 937 -18.73 -16.43 36.88
C ASP A 937 -17.22 -16.70 37.00
N GLU A 938 -16.86 -17.68 37.83
CA GLU A 938 -15.49 -18.19 38.01
C GLU A 938 -14.38 -17.10 38.09
N ALA A 939 -14.60 -16.10 38.93
CA ALA A 939 -13.81 -14.86 38.93
C ALA A 939 -12.36 -14.95 39.48
N THR A 940 -11.75 -16.15 39.55
CA THR A 940 -10.37 -16.34 40.05
C THR A 940 -9.57 -17.45 39.34
N SER A 941 -10.07 -18.01 38.23
CA SER A 941 -9.33 -19.04 37.49
C SER A 941 -8.14 -18.43 36.75
N SER A 942 -6.94 -18.99 36.90
CA SER A 942 -5.65 -18.58 36.28
C SER A 942 -4.85 -17.45 36.94
N LEU A 943 -5.16 -17.08 38.19
CA LEU A 943 -4.42 -16.04 38.93
C LEU A 943 -3.26 -16.59 39.77
N ASP A 944 -2.19 -15.81 39.92
CA ASP A 944 -1.16 -16.03 40.94
C ASP A 944 -1.70 -15.70 42.36
N ALA A 945 -1.07 -16.24 43.39
CA ALA A 945 -1.56 -16.15 44.77
C ALA A 945 -1.69 -14.71 45.32
N GLN A 946 -0.92 -13.75 44.81
CA GLN A 946 -1.06 -12.35 45.21
C GLN A 946 -2.27 -11.70 44.51
N SER A 947 -2.35 -11.85 43.18
CA SER A 947 -3.50 -11.37 42.41
C SER A 947 -4.82 -11.98 42.88
N GLU A 948 -4.81 -13.25 43.29
CA GLU A 948 -6.00 -13.96 43.81
C GLU A 948 -6.52 -13.34 45.11
N ARG A 949 -5.63 -12.94 46.04
CA ARG A 949 -6.04 -12.26 47.29
C ARG A 949 -6.67 -10.90 47.02
N GLU A 950 -6.07 -10.11 46.13
CA GLU A 950 -6.57 -8.78 45.76
C GLU A 950 -7.94 -8.88 45.07
N VAL A 951 -8.13 -9.85 44.17
CA VAL A 951 -9.42 -10.11 43.51
C VAL A 951 -10.45 -10.63 44.50
N GLN A 952 -10.07 -11.52 45.43
CA GLN A 952 -11.00 -12.04 46.43
C GLN A 952 -11.50 -10.95 47.39
N ALA A 953 -10.64 -10.01 47.80
CA ALA A 953 -11.03 -8.85 48.59
C ALA A 953 -12.02 -7.95 47.81
N ALA A 954 -11.74 -7.69 46.53
CA ALA A 954 -12.65 -6.94 45.67
C ALA A 954 -14.01 -7.62 45.48
N LEU A 955 -14.04 -8.95 45.39
CA LEU A 955 -15.29 -9.72 45.33
C LEU A 955 -16.06 -9.66 46.66
N GLU A 956 -15.37 -9.74 47.80
CA GLU A 956 -16.01 -9.60 49.12
C GLU A 956 -16.72 -8.25 49.24
N GLU A 957 -16.03 -7.16 48.90
CA GLU A 957 -16.61 -5.82 48.88
C GLU A 957 -17.81 -5.73 47.92
N ALA A 958 -17.69 -6.33 46.73
CA ALA A 958 -18.77 -6.34 45.75
C ALA A 958 -20.02 -7.10 46.22
N THR A 959 -19.86 -8.22 46.93
CA THR A 959 -20.97 -9.02 47.44
C THR A 959 -21.68 -8.44 48.66
N SER A 960 -21.02 -7.54 49.41
CA SER A 960 -21.56 -7.00 50.65
C SER A 960 -22.90 -6.29 50.43
N GLY A 961 -23.95 -6.77 51.10
CA GLY A 961 -25.29 -6.18 51.06
C GLY A 961 -26.09 -6.40 49.76
N ARG A 962 -25.61 -7.25 48.84
CA ARG A 962 -26.25 -7.49 47.53
C ARG A 962 -26.68 -8.94 47.34
N THR A 963 -27.79 -9.15 46.65
CA THR A 963 -28.20 -10.50 46.21
C THR A 963 -27.18 -11.00 45.20
N THR A 964 -26.53 -12.13 45.48
CA THR A 964 -25.41 -12.60 44.67
C THR A 964 -25.61 -14.04 44.25
N LEU A 965 -25.46 -14.34 42.96
CA LEU A 965 -25.29 -15.70 42.46
C LEU A 965 -23.86 -15.88 41.96
N VAL A 966 -23.19 -16.92 42.45
CA VAL A 966 -21.81 -17.21 42.08
C VAL A 966 -21.66 -18.63 41.53
N ILE A 967 -21.08 -18.76 40.33
CA ILE A 967 -20.63 -20.04 39.81
C ILE A 967 -19.27 -20.32 40.43
N ALA A 968 -19.25 -21.27 41.37
CA ALA A 968 -18.12 -21.44 42.26
C ALA A 968 -17.31 -22.70 41.93
N HIS A 969 -16.02 -22.50 41.68
CA HIS A 969 -15.01 -23.56 41.50
C HIS A 969 -13.95 -23.57 42.62
N ARG A 970 -14.00 -22.62 43.58
CA ARG A 970 -13.07 -22.49 44.71
C ARG A 970 -13.78 -22.67 46.05
N LEU A 971 -13.15 -23.42 46.97
CA LEU A 971 -13.71 -23.70 48.30
C LEU A 971 -14.04 -22.44 49.10
N ALA A 972 -13.18 -21.42 49.05
CA ALA A 972 -13.34 -20.19 49.82
C ALA A 972 -14.65 -19.46 49.48
N THR A 973 -15.01 -19.40 48.20
CA THR A 973 -16.25 -18.80 47.70
C THR A 973 -17.47 -19.66 48.06
N VAL A 974 -17.36 -20.99 47.95
CA VAL A 974 -18.44 -21.92 48.29
C VAL A 974 -18.76 -21.93 49.79
N ARG A 975 -17.74 -21.89 50.67
CA ARG A 975 -17.94 -21.93 52.13
C ARG A 975 -18.62 -20.68 52.69
N ARG A 976 -18.50 -19.57 51.98
CA ARG A 976 -19.05 -18.27 52.36
C ARG A 976 -20.46 -18.03 51.84
N ALA A 977 -20.96 -18.86 50.92
CA ALA A 977 -22.31 -18.74 50.44
C ALA A 977 -23.32 -19.16 51.53
N ASP A 978 -24.41 -18.40 51.65
CA ASP A 978 -25.52 -18.70 52.56
C ASP A 978 -26.18 -20.03 52.18
N ARG A 979 -26.24 -20.30 50.88
CA ARG A 979 -26.79 -21.54 50.33
C ARG A 979 -26.06 -21.99 49.07
N ILE A 980 -25.99 -23.30 48.89
CA ILE A 980 -25.36 -23.96 47.75
C ILE A 980 -26.44 -24.70 46.98
N LEU A 981 -26.41 -24.58 45.66
CA LEU A 981 -27.25 -25.29 44.70
C LEU A 981 -26.37 -26.19 43.83
N VAL A 982 -26.60 -27.50 43.89
CA VAL A 982 -25.78 -28.48 43.19
C VAL A 982 -26.51 -28.95 41.94
N LEU A 983 -25.92 -28.67 40.77
CA LEU A 983 -26.45 -29.03 39.46
C LEU A 983 -25.71 -30.25 38.90
N GLU A 984 -26.45 -31.23 38.42
CA GLU A 984 -25.94 -32.39 37.69
C GLU A 984 -26.83 -32.68 36.49
N ARG A 985 -26.22 -32.78 35.28
CA ARG A 985 -26.93 -33.07 34.03
C ARG A 985 -28.18 -32.20 33.82
N GLY A 986 -28.07 -30.91 34.12
CA GLY A 986 -29.17 -29.95 33.95
C GLY A 986 -30.26 -30.01 35.02
N ARG A 987 -30.12 -30.81 36.08
CA ARG A 987 -31.09 -30.92 37.18
C ARG A 987 -30.49 -30.41 38.49
N LEU A 988 -31.33 -29.83 39.35
CA LEU A 988 -30.96 -29.49 40.72
C LEU A 988 -31.07 -30.75 41.60
N VAL A 989 -29.93 -31.26 42.07
CA VAL A 989 -29.85 -32.54 42.80
C VAL A 989 -29.70 -32.37 44.31
N GLU A 990 -29.06 -31.30 44.78
CA GLU A 990 -28.88 -31.01 46.21
C GLU A 990 -28.96 -29.50 46.48
N THR A 991 -29.43 -29.15 47.68
CA THR A 991 -29.43 -27.78 48.19
C THR A 991 -29.17 -27.75 49.69
N GLY A 992 -28.39 -26.78 50.17
CA GLY A 992 -28.09 -26.63 51.59
C GLY A 992 -26.87 -25.76 51.86
N THR A 993 -26.44 -25.70 53.12
CA THR A 993 -25.18 -25.05 53.52
C THR A 993 -24.00 -26.00 53.33
N HIS A 994 -22.78 -25.46 53.29
CA HIS A 994 -21.54 -26.25 53.22
C HIS A 994 -21.50 -27.37 54.28
N ALA A 995 -21.85 -27.04 55.54
CA ALA A 995 -21.85 -28.02 56.63
C ALA A 995 -22.86 -29.15 56.40
N SER A 996 -24.08 -28.80 55.96
CA SER A 996 -25.14 -29.80 55.70
C SER A 996 -24.82 -30.73 54.54
N LEU A 997 -24.31 -30.18 53.41
CA LEU A 997 -24.04 -30.94 52.19
C LEU A 997 -22.74 -31.76 52.28
N SER A 998 -21.79 -31.36 53.14
CA SER A 998 -20.57 -32.15 53.38
C SER A 998 -20.89 -33.41 54.18
N ALA A 999 -21.86 -33.34 55.09
CA ALA A 999 -22.24 -34.44 55.98
C ALA A 999 -23.10 -35.52 55.29
N THR A 1000 -23.79 -35.20 54.20
CA THR A 1000 -24.72 -36.10 53.50
C THR A 1000 -24.07 -37.07 52.52
N GLY A 1001 -22.75 -36.95 52.24
CA GLY A 1001 -22.04 -37.85 51.32
C GLY A 1001 -22.48 -37.76 49.85
N GLY A 1002 -23.21 -36.71 49.49
CA GLY A 1002 -23.75 -36.46 48.15
C GLY A 1002 -22.70 -36.09 47.10
N LEU A 1003 -23.16 -35.69 45.91
CA LEU A 1003 -22.34 -35.15 44.83
C LEU A 1003 -21.52 -33.96 45.30
N TYR A 1004 -22.10 -33.08 46.12
CA TYR A 1004 -21.34 -31.96 46.71
C TYR A 1004 -20.14 -32.44 47.52
N SER A 1005 -20.36 -33.37 48.46
CA SER A 1005 -19.30 -33.92 49.31
C SER A 1005 -18.19 -34.57 48.47
N ARG A 1006 -18.55 -35.29 47.40
CA ARG A 1006 -17.57 -35.88 46.46
C ARG A 1006 -16.78 -34.83 45.67
N LEU A 1007 -17.46 -33.81 45.13
CA LEU A 1007 -16.80 -32.70 44.44
C LEU A 1007 -15.89 -31.94 45.39
N ALA A 1008 -16.34 -31.75 46.64
CA ALA A 1008 -15.58 -31.08 47.66
C ALA A 1008 -14.34 -31.86 48.08
N ALA A 1009 -14.44 -33.17 48.27
CA ALA A 1009 -13.28 -34.03 48.52
C ALA A 1009 -12.28 -34.01 47.34
N MET A 1010 -12.76 -34.13 46.11
CA MET A 1010 -11.91 -34.17 44.92
C MET A 1010 -11.20 -32.84 44.62
N GLN A 1011 -11.90 -31.71 44.73
CA GLN A 1011 -11.32 -30.39 44.42
C GLN A 1011 -10.65 -29.73 45.62
N PHE A 1012 -11.05 -30.05 46.85
CA PHE A 1012 -10.72 -29.24 48.01
C PHE A 1012 -9.95 -29.97 49.14
N ASP A 1013 -9.83 -31.31 49.15
CA ASP A 1013 -8.92 -32.02 50.07
C ASP A 1013 -7.47 -32.13 49.54
N ALA A 1014 -7.25 -32.06 48.23
CA ALA A 1014 -5.91 -32.03 47.64
C ALA A 1014 -5.05 -30.83 48.12
N ALA A 1015 -5.70 -29.73 48.52
CA ALA A 1015 -5.03 -28.56 49.12
C ALA A 1015 -4.47 -28.85 50.53
N ARG A 1016 -4.99 -29.86 51.23
CA ARG A 1016 -4.56 -30.23 52.57
C ARG A 1016 -3.30 -31.12 52.54
N GLU A 1017 -3.13 -31.93 51.50
CA GLU A 1017 -1.94 -32.77 51.31
C GLU A 1017 -0.74 -31.97 50.76
N PHE A 1018 -0.98 -30.89 50.02
CA PHE A 1018 0.08 -29.99 49.52
C PHE A 1018 0.57 -28.96 50.55
N ALA A 1019 -0.19 -28.69 51.61
CA ALA A 1019 0.22 -27.82 52.72
C ALA A 1019 0.94 -28.57 53.86
N LEU A 1020 0.94 -29.91 53.81
CA LEU A 1020 1.63 -30.81 54.75
C LEU A 1020 2.92 -31.42 54.17
N ARG A 1021 3.29 -31.04 52.94
CA ARG A 1021 4.61 -31.25 52.32
C ARG A 1021 5.26 -29.91 52.07
#